data_AF-A0A6P0PHN6-F1
#
_entry.id   AF-A0A6P0PHN6-F1
#
_cell.length_a   1.000
_cell.length_b   1.000
_cell.length_c   1.000
_cell.angle_alpha   90.00
_cell.angle_beta   90.00
_cell.angle_gamma   90.00
#
_symmetry.space_group_name_H-M   'P 1'
#
loop_
_entity.id
_entity.type
_entity.pdbx_description
1 polymer ?
#
loop_
_entity_poly.entity_id
_entity_poly.type
_entity_poly.pdbx_seq_one_letter_code
_entity_poly.pdbx_strand_id
1 'polypeptide(L)'
;MSTSVTKLTIIGRTRIEGTDLNQLLQPLGGGGHSQAAAVTLRDCEAQTILEQLVNQLKDQIPQPLTARDLMSSPVRTIRPNTKIKEAQRILLRYGHSGLSVVDQQDQLVGIISRRDLDLALHHGFGHAPVKGYMTKHIKTITPETSMADIQSLMVTYDIGRLPVLEDGQLMGIVTRTDVLRQLFQEELNVKQLKVDGSNLKPANLKPANIKPLLASSLWELLTIAAEKAQERGWHLYVVGGAVRDLLLADGNKPLLLNDIDLVVDGFHRSADAIAGVTLAKELRKIYRKVRLEVHGSFQTAALLWHNDPKFGSLCVDIATARTEFYPYPAANPQVEASSIRQDLYRRDFTINAMAARLTKVNPQAQLPLLDFFGGMLDLRSQKIRVLHANSFIEDPTRIYRAVRFAVRLGFEIEPQTREYIHYAIQSGVYERTKAENTKVPALQTRLKAELNYMLQAPYWQPALQLLSSLGALRCLHPTLTLDKPLWWRVRLVGRWLQRFDPKQTLRHWQMRLEVLIADLAPDERVKVAKNLQLPVDSVERLQKLEGWQGDFLESLPTCQLNSQIVHMLREYKLPTLVLIGVYSPRAIRRKIWQYLTTWRNVKAPLDGNDLRKLGYKPGAHYREILDALLEATLDRVIQDQADAKAFLAIHYPPLEKE
;
A
#
# COMPACT_ATOMS: atom_id res chain seq x y z
N MET A 1 -7.62 -7.94 -80.81
CA MET A 1 -6.99 -8.74 -79.74
C MET A 1 -7.84 -8.59 -78.49
N SER A 2 -8.62 -9.61 -78.15
CA SER A 2 -9.44 -9.66 -76.93
C SER A 2 -8.51 -9.91 -75.76
N THR A 3 -8.19 -8.88 -74.97
CA THR A 3 -7.54 -9.04 -73.67
C THR A 3 -8.48 -9.80 -72.75
N SER A 4 -8.21 -11.09 -72.53
CA SER A 4 -8.97 -11.90 -71.59
C SER A 4 -8.73 -11.37 -70.18
N VAL A 5 -9.67 -10.59 -69.65
CA VAL A 5 -9.67 -10.12 -68.26
C VAL A 5 -9.78 -11.33 -67.35
N THR A 6 -8.69 -11.70 -66.68
CA THR A 6 -8.69 -12.78 -65.69
C THR A 6 -9.43 -12.32 -64.45
N LYS A 7 -10.56 -12.97 -64.16
CA LYS A 7 -11.40 -12.68 -63.00
C LYS A 7 -11.12 -13.70 -61.89
N LEU A 8 -10.67 -13.23 -60.73
CA LEU A 8 -10.45 -14.05 -59.55
C LEU A 8 -11.59 -13.82 -58.55
N THR A 9 -12.24 -14.90 -58.11
CA THR A 9 -13.26 -14.83 -57.05
C THR A 9 -12.76 -15.58 -55.83
N ILE A 10 -12.76 -14.92 -54.69
CA ILE A 10 -12.29 -15.48 -53.41
C ILE A 10 -13.49 -15.54 -52.47
N ILE A 11 -13.74 -16.72 -51.93
CA ILE A 11 -14.83 -16.97 -50.99
C ILE A 11 -14.22 -17.64 -49.76
N GLY A 12 -14.24 -16.94 -48.63
CA GLY A 12 -13.75 -17.46 -47.35
C GLY A 12 -14.88 -17.96 -46.48
N ARG A 13 -14.64 -19.08 -45.77
CA ARG A 13 -15.48 -19.56 -44.65
C ARG A 13 -14.58 -20.07 -43.54
N THR A 14 -14.86 -19.67 -42.30
CA THR A 14 -14.09 -20.09 -41.12
C THR A 14 -15.03 -20.55 -40.00
N ARG A 15 -14.58 -21.57 -39.26
CA ARG A 15 -15.18 -22.00 -37.99
C ARG A 15 -14.24 -21.73 -36.80
N ILE A 16 -13.08 -21.13 -37.05
CA ILE A 16 -12.07 -20.84 -36.04
C ILE A 16 -12.50 -19.56 -35.32
N GLU A 17 -12.84 -19.68 -34.04
CA GLU A 17 -13.16 -18.52 -33.21
C GLU A 17 -11.93 -17.58 -33.11
N GLY A 18 -12.17 -16.28 -33.19
CA GLY A 18 -11.11 -15.25 -33.17
C GLY A 18 -10.57 -14.83 -34.54
N THR A 19 -10.96 -15.49 -35.63
CA THR A 19 -10.65 -15.07 -37.01
C THR A 19 -11.76 -14.16 -37.59
N ASP A 20 -11.40 -13.16 -38.39
CA ASP A 20 -12.35 -12.25 -39.05
C ASP A 20 -12.05 -12.15 -40.55
N LEU A 21 -12.80 -12.93 -41.33
CA LEU A 21 -12.68 -12.95 -42.78
C LEU A 21 -13.16 -11.67 -43.46
N ASN A 22 -14.05 -10.91 -42.82
CA ASN A 22 -14.49 -9.63 -43.36
C ASN A 22 -13.35 -8.61 -43.23
N GLN A 23 -12.71 -8.52 -42.06
CA GLN A 23 -11.52 -7.70 -41.87
C GLN A 23 -10.38 -8.10 -42.82
N LEU A 24 -10.22 -9.41 -43.08
CA LEU A 24 -9.21 -9.93 -44.01
C LEU A 24 -9.44 -9.48 -45.46
N LEU A 25 -10.69 -9.53 -45.94
CA LEU A 25 -11.02 -9.27 -47.35
C LEU A 25 -11.40 -7.81 -47.65
N GLN A 26 -11.73 -7.01 -46.63
CA GLN A 26 -12.08 -5.59 -46.77
C GLN A 26 -11.00 -4.74 -47.49
N PRO A 27 -9.69 -4.90 -47.22
CA PRO A 27 -8.65 -4.15 -47.93
C PRO A 27 -8.60 -4.43 -49.44
N LEU A 28 -9.12 -5.58 -49.87
CA LEU A 28 -9.23 -5.98 -51.27
C LEU A 28 -10.56 -5.55 -51.91
N GLY A 29 -11.41 -4.81 -51.19
CA GLY A 29 -12.76 -4.44 -51.62
C GLY A 29 -13.81 -5.54 -51.44
N GLY A 30 -13.49 -6.57 -50.63
CA GLY A 30 -14.42 -7.62 -50.23
C GLY A 30 -15.36 -7.22 -49.12
N GLY A 31 -16.39 -8.03 -48.90
CA GLY A 31 -17.36 -7.81 -47.83
C GLY A 31 -18.05 -9.09 -47.35
N GLY A 32 -18.59 -9.04 -46.13
CA GLY A 32 -19.34 -10.13 -45.52
C GLY A 32 -19.41 -10.01 -43.99
N HIS A 33 -19.32 -11.15 -43.32
CA HIS A 33 -19.28 -11.30 -41.87
C HIS A 33 -17.95 -11.93 -41.44
N SER A 34 -17.64 -11.88 -40.14
CA SER A 34 -16.41 -12.46 -39.58
C SER A 34 -16.22 -13.94 -39.94
N GLN A 35 -17.31 -14.71 -40.09
CA GLN A 35 -17.27 -16.14 -40.43
C GLN A 35 -17.32 -16.44 -41.94
N ALA A 36 -17.72 -15.48 -42.77
CA ALA A 36 -17.86 -15.68 -44.21
C ALA A 36 -17.80 -14.34 -44.96
N ALA A 37 -16.86 -14.22 -45.90
CA ALA A 37 -16.69 -13.03 -46.71
C ALA A 37 -16.25 -13.39 -48.14
N ALA A 38 -16.50 -12.50 -49.09
CA ALA A 38 -16.12 -12.72 -50.48
C ALA A 38 -15.58 -11.44 -51.14
N VAL A 39 -14.71 -11.63 -52.13
CA VAL A 39 -14.20 -10.55 -52.98
C VAL A 39 -14.03 -11.04 -54.41
N THR A 40 -14.21 -10.16 -55.38
CA THR A 40 -13.97 -10.42 -56.79
C THR A 40 -12.99 -9.40 -57.33
N LEU A 41 -11.85 -9.87 -57.85
CA LEU A 41 -10.76 -9.06 -58.36
C LEU A 41 -10.62 -9.27 -59.87
N ARG A 42 -10.13 -8.25 -60.57
CA ARG A 42 -9.85 -8.26 -62.02
C ARG A 42 -8.38 -7.90 -62.22
N ASP A 43 -7.76 -8.48 -63.25
CA ASP A 43 -6.38 -8.17 -63.68
C ASP A 43 -5.34 -8.32 -62.55
N CYS A 44 -5.37 -9.47 -61.86
CA CYS A 44 -4.51 -9.76 -60.72
C CYS A 44 -3.80 -11.12 -60.82
N GLU A 45 -2.64 -11.25 -60.18
CA GLU A 45 -1.94 -12.52 -60.03
C GLU A 45 -2.54 -13.32 -58.87
N ALA A 46 -3.28 -14.39 -59.21
CA ALA A 46 -4.02 -15.18 -58.23
C ALA A 46 -3.13 -15.83 -57.16
N GLN A 47 -1.93 -16.29 -57.53
CA GLN A 47 -1.00 -16.96 -56.62
C GLN A 47 -0.53 -16.02 -55.51
N THR A 48 -0.10 -14.81 -55.88
CA THR A 48 0.39 -13.78 -54.95
C THR A 48 -0.67 -13.36 -53.94
N ILE A 49 -1.92 -13.19 -54.40
CA ILE A 49 -3.04 -12.83 -53.53
C ILE A 49 -3.40 -13.98 -52.58
N LEU A 50 -3.39 -15.22 -53.07
CA LEU A 50 -3.64 -16.39 -52.23
C LEU A 50 -2.59 -16.52 -51.13
N GLU A 51 -1.30 -16.36 -51.46
CA GLU A 51 -0.21 -16.42 -50.48
C GLU A 51 -0.31 -15.31 -49.43
N GLN A 52 -0.64 -14.09 -49.84
CA GLN A 52 -0.88 -12.97 -48.92
C GLN A 52 -2.06 -13.24 -47.97
N LEU A 53 -3.19 -13.71 -48.50
CA LEU A 53 -4.37 -14.02 -47.70
C LEU A 53 -4.15 -15.19 -46.75
N VAL A 54 -3.43 -16.23 -47.19
CA VAL A 54 -3.08 -17.37 -46.33
C VAL A 54 -2.15 -16.92 -45.19
N ASN A 55 -1.16 -16.06 -45.46
CA ASN A 55 -0.28 -15.54 -44.42
C ASN A 55 -1.02 -14.64 -43.43
N GLN A 56 -1.84 -13.72 -43.92
CA GLN A 56 -2.66 -12.86 -43.05
C GLN A 56 -3.69 -13.66 -42.24
N LEU A 57 -4.27 -14.73 -42.81
CA LEU A 57 -5.17 -15.61 -42.06
C LEU A 57 -4.41 -16.39 -40.99
N LYS A 58 -3.21 -16.90 -41.30
CA LYS A 58 -2.34 -17.55 -40.30
C LYS A 58 -2.00 -16.62 -39.14
N ASP A 59 -1.78 -15.33 -39.42
CA ASP A 59 -1.53 -14.32 -38.39
C ASP A 59 -2.76 -14.06 -37.51
N GLN A 60 -3.98 -14.28 -38.01
CA GLN A 60 -5.22 -14.18 -37.22
C GLN A 60 -5.52 -15.43 -36.38
N ILE A 61 -4.92 -16.60 -36.69
CA ILE A 61 -5.18 -17.83 -35.93
C ILE A 61 -4.51 -17.70 -34.56
N PRO A 62 -5.27 -17.76 -33.45
CA PRO A 62 -4.70 -17.71 -32.11
C PRO A 62 -3.76 -18.91 -31.92
N GLN A 63 -2.51 -18.65 -31.55
CA GLN A 63 -1.61 -19.71 -31.14
C GLN A 63 -2.17 -20.33 -29.84
N PRO A 64 -2.27 -21.67 -29.76
CA PRO A 64 -2.75 -22.32 -28.54
C PRO A 64 -1.77 -22.01 -27.41
N LEU A 65 -2.30 -21.66 -26.23
CA LEU A 65 -1.48 -21.46 -25.04
C LEU A 65 -0.67 -22.72 -24.72
N THR A 66 0.58 -22.51 -24.36
CA THR A 66 1.53 -23.59 -24.08
C THR A 66 1.83 -23.70 -22.59
N ALA A 67 2.49 -24.79 -22.18
CA ALA A 67 2.98 -24.94 -20.81
C ALA A 67 3.88 -23.77 -20.40
N ARG A 68 4.70 -23.23 -21.31
CA ARG A 68 5.57 -22.07 -21.07
C ARG A 68 4.78 -20.83 -20.67
N ASP A 69 3.59 -20.64 -21.24
CA ASP A 69 2.72 -19.50 -20.93
C ASP A 69 1.97 -19.66 -19.59
N LEU A 70 1.71 -20.90 -19.18
CA LEU A 70 0.90 -21.24 -18.00
C LEU A 70 1.73 -21.52 -16.74
N MET A 71 2.97 -21.98 -16.91
CA MET A 71 3.76 -22.51 -15.80
C MET A 71 4.17 -21.45 -14.78
N SER A 72 4.19 -21.85 -13.51
CA SER A 72 4.89 -21.11 -12.48
C SER A 72 6.36 -21.52 -12.46
N SER A 73 7.27 -20.53 -12.46
CA SER A 73 8.71 -20.71 -12.29
C SER A 73 9.22 -19.65 -11.27
N PRO A 74 10.12 -20.00 -10.32
CA PRO A 74 10.79 -21.29 -10.15
C PRO A 74 9.85 -22.32 -9.62
N VAL A 75 10.16 -23.57 -9.90
CA VAL A 75 9.64 -24.64 -9.07
C VAL A 75 10.45 -24.67 -7.79
N ARG A 76 9.77 -24.52 -6.66
CA ARG A 76 10.39 -24.77 -5.37
C ARG A 76 10.66 -26.27 -5.23
N THR A 77 11.92 -26.62 -5.03
CA THR A 77 12.36 -28.01 -4.91
C THR A 77 12.87 -28.34 -3.50
N ILE A 78 12.87 -29.63 -3.18
CA ILE A 78 13.47 -30.19 -1.97
C ILE A 78 14.30 -31.43 -2.33
N ARG A 79 15.16 -31.87 -1.41
CA ARG A 79 15.99 -33.07 -1.61
C ARG A 79 15.23 -34.32 -1.10
N PRO A 80 15.57 -35.53 -1.58
CA PRO A 80 14.85 -36.77 -1.21
C PRO A 80 14.98 -37.11 0.29
N ASN A 81 16.07 -36.65 0.92
CA ASN A 81 16.34 -36.87 2.34
C ASN A 81 15.78 -35.76 3.25
N THR A 82 15.16 -34.71 2.70
CA THR A 82 14.47 -33.68 3.49
C THR A 82 13.41 -34.34 4.38
N LYS A 83 13.32 -33.93 5.65
CA LYS A 83 12.38 -34.54 6.60
C LYS A 83 10.94 -34.10 6.29
N ILE A 84 9.96 -34.95 6.53
CA ILE A 84 8.52 -34.62 6.34
C ILE A 84 8.13 -33.32 7.07
N LYS A 85 8.54 -33.15 8.34
CA LYS A 85 8.23 -31.94 9.13
C LYS A 85 8.88 -30.68 8.53
N GLU A 86 10.03 -30.83 7.90
CA GLU A 86 10.72 -29.73 7.22
C GLU A 86 10.04 -29.40 5.89
N ALA A 87 9.69 -30.41 5.09
CA ALA A 87 8.90 -30.24 3.87
C ALA A 87 7.54 -29.57 4.14
N GLN A 88 6.88 -29.90 5.26
CA GLN A 88 5.62 -29.25 5.65
C GLN A 88 5.84 -27.77 5.99
N ARG A 89 6.91 -27.43 6.71
CA ARG A 89 7.26 -26.03 6.96
C ARG A 89 7.52 -25.28 5.66
N ILE A 90 8.17 -25.91 4.68
CA ILE A 90 8.41 -25.32 3.36
C ILE A 90 7.07 -25.08 2.64
N LEU A 91 6.15 -26.05 2.62
CA LEU A 91 4.81 -25.86 2.03
C LEU A 91 4.06 -24.70 2.68
N LEU A 92 4.03 -24.65 4.01
CA LEU A 92 3.35 -23.60 4.76
C LEU A 92 4.00 -22.23 4.52
N ARG A 93 5.33 -22.18 4.51
CA ARG A 93 6.11 -20.96 4.27
C ARG A 93 5.82 -20.33 2.91
N TYR A 94 5.64 -21.12 1.87
CA TYR A 94 5.47 -20.64 0.50
C TYR A 94 4.04 -20.78 -0.05
N GLY A 95 3.08 -21.17 0.80
CA GLY A 95 1.68 -21.34 0.40
C GLY A 95 1.49 -22.38 -0.71
N HIS A 96 2.38 -23.36 -0.83
CA HIS A 96 2.31 -24.39 -1.86
C HIS A 96 1.46 -25.57 -1.39
N SER A 97 0.79 -26.24 -2.32
CA SER A 97 0.08 -27.51 -2.06
C SER A 97 0.96 -28.73 -2.34
N GLY A 98 2.21 -28.53 -2.77
CA GLY A 98 3.16 -29.58 -3.10
C GLY A 98 4.54 -29.07 -3.48
N LEU A 99 5.52 -29.97 -3.48
CA LEU A 99 6.92 -29.69 -3.82
C LEU A 99 7.42 -30.72 -4.83
N SER A 100 8.26 -30.25 -5.75
CA SER A 100 9.06 -31.14 -6.59
C SER A 100 10.29 -31.60 -5.82
N VAL A 101 10.66 -32.86 -5.96
CA VAL A 101 11.81 -33.46 -5.31
C VAL A 101 12.87 -33.70 -6.36
N VAL A 102 14.06 -33.15 -6.15
CA VAL A 102 15.19 -33.26 -7.08
C VAL A 102 16.41 -33.89 -6.40
N ASP A 103 17.20 -34.66 -7.16
CA ASP A 103 18.45 -35.28 -6.68
C ASP A 103 19.60 -34.26 -6.56
N GLN A 104 20.84 -34.70 -6.32
CA GLN A 104 21.98 -33.78 -6.16
C GLN A 104 22.38 -33.05 -7.47
N GLN A 105 21.94 -33.55 -8.61
CA GLN A 105 22.18 -33.03 -9.96
C GLN A 105 21.00 -32.17 -10.46
N ASP A 106 20.11 -31.78 -9.54
CA ASP A 106 18.88 -31.02 -9.78
C ASP A 106 17.90 -31.71 -10.77
N GLN A 107 18.03 -33.03 -10.95
CA GLN A 107 17.10 -33.82 -11.76
C GLN A 107 15.86 -34.18 -10.95
N LEU A 108 14.68 -34.10 -11.59
CA LEU A 108 13.41 -34.42 -10.96
C LEU A 108 13.30 -35.94 -10.67
N VAL A 109 13.14 -36.29 -9.39
CA VAL A 109 13.03 -37.69 -8.91
C VAL A 109 11.73 -37.99 -8.17
N GLY A 110 10.96 -36.97 -7.80
CA GLY A 110 9.70 -37.17 -7.10
C GLY A 110 8.82 -35.92 -7.06
N ILE A 111 7.58 -36.12 -6.63
CA ILE A 111 6.69 -35.05 -6.18
C ILE A 111 6.10 -35.45 -4.84
N ILE A 112 6.00 -34.51 -3.91
CA ILE A 112 5.25 -34.71 -2.67
C ILE A 112 4.15 -33.67 -2.53
N SER A 113 2.93 -34.10 -2.20
CA SER A 113 1.78 -33.24 -1.96
C SER A 113 1.58 -32.94 -0.49
N ARG A 114 0.82 -31.87 -0.21
CA ARG A 114 0.35 -31.56 1.14
C ARG A 114 -0.38 -32.74 1.76
N ARG A 115 -1.21 -33.44 0.98
CA ARG A 115 -1.93 -34.63 1.43
C ARG A 115 -0.97 -35.72 1.90
N ASP A 116 0.10 -35.98 1.14
CA ASP A 116 1.11 -36.99 1.50
C ASP A 116 1.85 -36.62 2.80
N LEU A 117 2.20 -35.34 2.96
CA LEU A 117 2.83 -34.84 4.19
C LEU A 117 1.89 -34.91 5.40
N ASP A 118 0.65 -34.49 5.24
CA ASP A 118 -0.34 -34.47 6.33
C ASP A 118 -0.67 -35.91 6.78
N LEU A 119 -0.77 -36.87 5.84
CA LEU A 119 -0.87 -38.30 6.15
C LEU A 119 0.35 -38.81 6.93
N ALA A 120 1.56 -38.53 6.44
CA ALA A 120 2.79 -38.94 7.11
C ALA A 120 2.90 -38.38 8.54
N LEU A 121 2.52 -37.12 8.74
CA LEU A 121 2.53 -36.46 10.05
C LEU A 121 1.48 -37.01 11.00
N HIS A 122 0.28 -37.30 10.50
CA HIS A 122 -0.79 -37.90 11.30
C HIS A 122 -0.35 -39.26 11.88
N HIS A 123 0.44 -40.02 11.13
CA HIS A 123 1.03 -41.28 11.59
C HIS A 123 2.38 -41.12 12.34
N GLY A 124 2.78 -39.90 12.71
CA GLY A 124 3.99 -39.66 13.51
C GLY A 124 5.32 -39.70 12.73
N PHE A 125 5.29 -39.80 11.41
CA PHE A 125 6.49 -39.91 10.56
C PHE A 125 7.15 -38.55 10.22
N GLY A 126 7.01 -37.54 11.08
CA GLY A 126 7.58 -36.22 10.83
C GLY A 126 9.10 -36.19 10.65
N HIS A 127 9.81 -37.20 11.18
CA HIS A 127 11.26 -37.36 11.08
C HIS A 127 11.70 -38.16 9.83
N ALA A 128 10.77 -38.87 9.18
CA ALA A 128 11.06 -39.70 8.03
C ALA A 128 11.46 -38.85 6.81
N PRO A 129 12.24 -39.40 5.87
CA PRO A 129 12.63 -38.69 4.66
C PRO A 129 11.48 -38.68 3.63
N VAL A 130 11.37 -37.58 2.89
CA VAL A 130 10.38 -37.37 1.82
C VAL A 130 10.37 -38.48 0.78
N LYS A 131 11.54 -39.07 0.46
CA LYS A 131 11.64 -40.17 -0.52
C LYS A 131 10.79 -41.41 -0.21
N GLY A 132 10.38 -41.59 1.05
CA GLY A 132 9.50 -42.67 1.48
C GLY A 132 8.02 -42.43 1.19
N TYR A 133 7.62 -41.18 0.95
CA TYR A 133 6.23 -40.74 0.80
C TYR A 133 5.94 -40.03 -0.53
N MET A 134 6.98 -39.64 -1.27
CA MET A 134 6.82 -38.96 -2.56
C MET A 134 6.37 -39.93 -3.66
N THR A 135 5.62 -39.41 -4.63
CA THR A 135 5.33 -40.11 -5.89
C THR A 135 6.57 -40.08 -6.79
N LYS A 136 7.05 -41.26 -7.20
CA LYS A 136 8.27 -41.42 -8.03
C LYS A 136 7.99 -41.48 -9.53
N HIS A 137 6.86 -42.06 -9.93
CA HIS A 137 6.46 -42.15 -11.34
C HIS A 137 5.64 -40.92 -11.73
N ILE A 138 6.35 -39.87 -12.14
CA ILE A 138 5.79 -38.56 -12.40
C ILE A 138 5.51 -38.44 -13.89
N LYS A 139 4.32 -37.94 -14.25
CA LYS A 139 4.09 -37.46 -15.62
C LYS A 139 4.61 -36.03 -15.73
N THR A 140 5.40 -35.77 -16.75
CA THR A 140 5.98 -34.47 -17.05
C THR A 140 5.54 -34.00 -18.43
N ILE A 141 5.66 -32.70 -18.67
CA ILE A 141 5.32 -32.04 -19.94
C ILE A 141 6.51 -31.20 -20.43
N THR A 142 6.51 -30.79 -21.70
CA THR A 142 7.50 -29.87 -22.27
C THR A 142 6.97 -28.43 -22.29
N PRO A 143 7.83 -27.40 -22.41
CA PRO A 143 7.38 -26.01 -22.50
C PRO A 143 6.39 -25.74 -23.64
N GLU A 144 6.48 -26.50 -24.73
CA GLU A 144 5.65 -26.38 -25.93
C GLU A 144 4.33 -27.19 -25.82
N THR A 145 4.13 -27.97 -24.75
CA THR A 145 2.92 -28.79 -24.59
C THR A 145 1.67 -27.89 -24.53
N SER A 146 0.66 -28.22 -25.32
CA SER A 146 -0.55 -27.39 -25.44
C SER A 146 -1.44 -27.45 -24.20
N MET A 147 -2.22 -26.39 -23.96
CA MET A 147 -3.17 -26.32 -22.85
C MET A 147 -4.20 -27.47 -22.87
N ALA A 148 -4.68 -27.86 -24.06
CA ALA A 148 -5.61 -28.98 -24.23
C ALA A 148 -4.97 -30.32 -23.82
N ASP A 149 -3.71 -30.55 -24.16
CA ASP A 149 -2.98 -31.75 -23.75
C ASP A 149 -2.74 -31.75 -22.24
N ILE A 150 -2.40 -30.61 -21.66
CA ILE A 150 -2.25 -30.43 -20.20
C ILE A 150 -3.56 -30.79 -19.49
N GLN A 151 -4.70 -30.29 -19.97
CA GLN A 151 -6.02 -30.62 -19.42
C GLN A 151 -6.29 -32.12 -19.50
N SER A 152 -6.09 -32.71 -20.68
CA SER A 152 -6.31 -34.13 -20.92
C SER A 152 -5.47 -34.98 -19.95
N LEU A 153 -4.19 -34.65 -19.77
CA LEU A 153 -3.30 -35.31 -18.82
C LEU A 153 -3.79 -35.15 -17.37
N MET A 154 -4.19 -33.95 -16.96
CA MET A 154 -4.66 -33.69 -15.60
C MET A 154 -5.95 -34.44 -15.27
N VAL A 155 -6.89 -34.51 -16.20
CA VAL A 155 -8.18 -35.18 -16.02
C VAL A 155 -8.00 -36.70 -16.08
N THR A 156 -7.34 -37.20 -17.12
CA THR A 156 -7.21 -38.65 -17.38
C THR A 156 -6.48 -39.38 -16.25
N TYR A 157 -5.44 -38.76 -15.71
CA TYR A 157 -4.58 -39.38 -14.69
C TYR A 157 -4.83 -38.83 -13.27
N ASP A 158 -5.88 -38.01 -13.07
CA ASP A 158 -6.16 -37.29 -11.81
C ASP A 158 -4.90 -36.58 -11.25
N ILE A 159 -4.17 -35.88 -12.12
CA ILE A 159 -2.91 -35.23 -11.75
C ILE A 159 -3.16 -33.78 -11.34
N GLY A 160 -2.74 -33.42 -10.13
CA GLY A 160 -2.85 -32.07 -9.58
C GLY A 160 -1.86 -31.06 -10.15
N ARG A 161 -0.71 -31.57 -10.63
CA ARG A 161 0.43 -30.77 -11.03
C ARG A 161 1.32 -31.51 -12.02
N LEU A 162 1.76 -30.81 -13.05
CA LEU A 162 2.62 -31.32 -14.12
C LEU A 162 3.91 -30.50 -14.14
N PRO A 163 5.06 -31.09 -13.73
CA PRO A 163 6.35 -30.48 -13.93
C PRO A 163 6.67 -30.33 -15.42
N VAL A 164 7.22 -29.17 -15.78
CA VAL A 164 7.68 -28.84 -17.12
C VAL A 164 9.18 -29.10 -17.18
N LEU A 165 9.59 -29.97 -18.09
CA LEU A 165 11.00 -30.31 -18.34
C LEU A 165 11.43 -29.81 -19.72
N GLU A 166 12.60 -29.18 -19.80
CA GLU A 166 13.29 -28.84 -21.07
C GLU A 166 14.69 -29.48 -20.99
N ASP A 167 15.03 -30.34 -21.95
CA ASP A 167 16.29 -31.11 -21.95
C ASP A 167 16.57 -31.87 -20.64
N GLY A 168 15.51 -32.38 -20.00
CA GLY A 168 15.57 -33.09 -18.71
C GLY A 168 15.66 -32.18 -17.47
N GLN A 169 15.86 -30.87 -17.65
CA GLN A 169 15.93 -29.89 -16.57
C GLN A 169 14.55 -29.39 -16.15
N LEU A 170 14.34 -29.25 -14.84
CA LEU A 170 13.08 -28.75 -14.30
C LEU A 170 12.93 -27.24 -14.49
N MET A 171 12.11 -26.85 -15.46
CA MET A 171 11.88 -25.45 -15.85
C MET A 171 10.73 -24.79 -15.08
N GLY A 172 9.65 -25.53 -14.84
CA GLY A 172 8.41 -24.97 -14.32
C GLY A 172 7.43 -26.01 -13.82
N ILE A 173 6.29 -25.56 -13.31
CA ILE A 173 5.19 -26.44 -12.89
C ILE A 173 3.86 -25.82 -13.30
N VAL A 174 2.97 -26.62 -13.88
CA VAL A 174 1.59 -26.24 -14.18
C VAL A 174 0.67 -26.95 -13.20
N THR A 175 -0.19 -26.21 -12.51
CA THR A 175 -1.15 -26.75 -11.55
C THR A 175 -2.58 -26.69 -12.09
N ARG A 176 -3.49 -27.51 -11.55
CA ARG A 176 -4.93 -27.43 -11.91
C ARG A 176 -5.49 -26.01 -11.77
N THR A 177 -5.03 -25.26 -10.77
CA THR A 177 -5.45 -23.87 -10.56
C THR A 177 -5.03 -22.96 -11.71
N ASP A 178 -3.88 -23.21 -12.34
CA ASP A 178 -3.39 -22.40 -13.46
C ASP A 178 -4.23 -22.67 -14.72
N VAL A 179 -4.58 -23.94 -14.95
CA VAL A 179 -5.48 -24.36 -16.05
C VAL A 179 -6.89 -23.78 -15.88
N LEU A 180 -7.49 -23.91 -14.69
CA LEU A 180 -8.84 -23.39 -14.41
C LEU A 180 -8.92 -21.86 -14.55
N ARG A 181 -7.87 -21.16 -14.14
CA ARG A 181 -7.76 -19.71 -14.28
C ARG A 181 -7.77 -19.30 -15.76
N GLN A 182 -7.03 -20.02 -16.59
CA GLN A 182 -6.97 -19.73 -18.02
C GLN A 182 -8.33 -19.94 -18.70
N LEU A 183 -9.02 -21.04 -18.38
CA LEU A 183 -10.39 -21.30 -18.86
C LEU A 183 -11.35 -20.17 -18.51
N PHE A 184 -11.28 -19.66 -17.28
CA PHE A 184 -12.14 -18.57 -16.85
C PHE A 184 -11.82 -17.25 -17.57
N GLN A 185 -10.55 -16.97 -17.86
CA GLN A 185 -10.16 -15.78 -18.65
C GLN A 185 -10.65 -15.86 -20.10
N GLU A 186 -10.56 -17.04 -20.72
CA GLU A 186 -11.09 -17.29 -22.07
C GLU A 186 -12.61 -17.07 -22.11
N GLU A 187 -13.36 -17.62 -21.14
CA GLU A 187 -14.81 -17.40 -21.05
C GLU A 187 -15.19 -15.91 -20.91
N LEU A 188 -14.43 -15.14 -20.13
CA LEU A 188 -14.66 -13.70 -19.96
C LEU A 188 -14.42 -12.92 -21.26
N ASN A 189 -13.37 -13.27 -22.02
CA ASN A 189 -13.08 -12.66 -23.30
C ASN A 189 -14.18 -12.98 -24.34
N VAL A 190 -14.66 -14.22 -24.37
CA VAL A 190 -15.75 -14.66 -25.27
C VAL A 190 -17.07 -13.96 -24.91
N LYS A 191 -17.38 -13.78 -23.62
CA LYS A 191 -18.58 -13.05 -23.19
C LYS A 191 -18.48 -11.55 -23.50
N GLN A 192 -17.31 -10.93 -23.42
CA GLN A 192 -17.13 -9.52 -23.80
C GLN A 192 -17.35 -9.26 -25.30
N LEU A 193 -16.96 -10.19 -26.16
CA LEU A 193 -17.20 -10.11 -27.61
C LEU A 193 -18.70 -10.20 -27.99
N LYS A 194 -19.58 -10.69 -27.09
CA LYS A 194 -21.02 -10.86 -27.34
C LYS A 194 -21.91 -9.75 -26.76
N VAL A 195 -21.38 -8.82 -25.96
CA VAL A 195 -22.18 -7.88 -25.13
C VAL A 195 -22.31 -6.47 -25.72
N ASP A 196 -21.98 -6.25 -26.99
CA ASP A 196 -22.25 -4.98 -27.71
C ASP A 196 -23.75 -4.79 -28.07
N GLY A 197 -24.67 -5.04 -27.12
CA GLY A 197 -26.10 -4.98 -27.40
C GLY A 197 -27.09 -4.87 -26.23
N SER A 198 -26.69 -4.67 -24.97
CA SER A 198 -27.71 -4.44 -23.91
C SER A 198 -27.29 -3.51 -22.77
N ASN A 199 -28.19 -2.57 -22.48
CA ASN A 199 -28.13 -1.56 -21.43
C ASN A 199 -28.32 -2.17 -20.04
N LEU A 200 -27.23 -2.43 -19.33
CA LEU A 200 -27.17 -2.42 -17.86
C LEU A 200 -25.78 -1.91 -17.44
N LYS A 201 -25.72 -0.68 -16.90
CA LYS A 201 -24.49 -0.07 -16.37
C LYS A 201 -24.15 -0.66 -14.99
N PRO A 202 -22.92 -1.17 -14.85
CA PRO A 202 -22.00 -0.72 -13.81
C PRO A 202 -20.84 0.00 -14.50
N ALA A 203 -20.59 1.26 -14.12
CA ALA A 203 -19.59 2.09 -14.74
C ALA A 203 -18.19 1.44 -14.73
N ASN A 204 -17.62 1.31 -15.93
CA ASN A 204 -16.20 1.50 -16.27
C ASN A 204 -15.11 0.61 -15.66
N LEU A 205 -15.39 -0.63 -15.24
CA LEU A 205 -14.32 -1.61 -15.01
C LEU A 205 -14.09 -2.45 -16.26
N LYS A 206 -13.59 -1.84 -17.35
CA LYS A 206 -13.06 -2.56 -18.52
C LYS A 206 -11.64 -3.04 -18.18
N PRO A 207 -11.39 -4.35 -17.99
CA PRO A 207 -10.12 -4.86 -17.47
C PRO A 207 -8.95 -4.89 -18.49
N ALA A 208 -9.05 -4.20 -19.62
CA ALA A 208 -8.18 -4.49 -20.77
C ALA A 208 -7.18 -3.40 -21.17
N ASN A 209 -7.27 -2.17 -20.66
CA ASN A 209 -6.33 -1.13 -21.06
C ASN A 209 -6.12 -0.06 -19.98
N ILE A 210 -5.01 -0.15 -19.25
CA ILE A 210 -4.57 0.89 -18.29
C ILE A 210 -4.03 2.14 -18.98
N LYS A 211 -3.68 2.05 -20.27
CA LYS A 211 -3.11 3.16 -21.06
C LYS A 211 -3.97 4.44 -21.04
N PRO A 212 -5.29 4.42 -21.34
CA PRO A 212 -6.12 5.63 -21.33
C PRO A 212 -6.32 6.23 -19.92
N LEU A 213 -6.02 5.49 -18.86
CA LEU A 213 -6.21 5.92 -17.47
C LEU A 213 -5.00 6.66 -16.90
N LEU A 214 -3.85 6.59 -17.58
CA LEU A 214 -2.58 7.17 -17.13
C LEU A 214 -2.26 8.45 -17.91
N ALA A 215 -1.65 9.42 -17.24
CA ALA A 215 -1.09 10.60 -17.90
C ALA A 215 -0.03 10.18 -18.95
N SER A 216 0.02 10.88 -20.10
CA SER A 216 0.91 10.53 -21.21
C SER A 216 2.39 10.48 -20.83
N SER A 217 2.84 11.41 -19.99
CA SER A 217 4.22 11.43 -19.48
C SER A 217 4.55 10.18 -18.67
N LEU A 218 3.60 9.74 -17.85
CA LEU A 218 3.76 8.56 -17.02
C LEU A 218 3.76 7.28 -17.84
N TRP A 219 2.88 7.20 -18.84
CA TRP A 219 2.86 6.08 -19.77
C TRP A 219 4.18 5.92 -20.54
N GLU A 220 4.80 7.03 -20.95
CA GLU A 220 6.10 7.03 -21.60
C GLU A 220 7.19 6.43 -20.70
N LEU A 221 7.24 6.86 -19.42
CA LEU A 221 8.17 6.30 -18.44
C LEU A 221 7.96 4.80 -18.23
N LEU A 222 6.71 4.37 -18.08
CA LEU A 222 6.37 2.95 -17.91
C LEU A 222 6.71 2.12 -19.14
N THR A 223 6.56 2.69 -20.34
CA THR A 223 6.91 2.04 -21.61
C THR A 223 8.43 1.83 -21.69
N ILE A 224 9.22 2.87 -21.41
CA ILE A 224 10.68 2.78 -21.38
C ILE A 224 11.15 1.76 -20.34
N ALA A 225 10.53 1.75 -19.15
CA ALA A 225 10.82 0.76 -18.12
C ALA A 225 10.51 -0.67 -18.57
N ALA A 226 9.37 -0.87 -19.24
CA ALA A 226 8.98 -2.17 -19.77
C ALA A 226 9.94 -2.65 -20.87
N GLU A 227 10.35 -1.78 -21.78
CA GLU A 227 11.35 -2.08 -22.82
C GLU A 227 12.68 -2.50 -22.20
N LYS A 228 13.19 -1.76 -21.21
CA LYS A 228 14.44 -2.08 -20.52
C LYS A 228 14.40 -3.38 -19.72
N ALA A 229 13.24 -3.71 -19.15
CA ALA A 229 13.01 -5.01 -18.53
C ALA A 229 12.97 -6.13 -19.59
N GLN A 230 12.29 -5.91 -20.70
CA GLN A 230 12.12 -6.89 -21.78
C GLN A 230 13.44 -7.19 -22.52
N GLU A 231 14.33 -6.20 -22.70
CA GLU A 231 15.71 -6.39 -23.20
C GLU A 231 16.51 -7.42 -22.38
N ARG A 232 16.13 -7.65 -21.12
CA ARG A 232 16.77 -8.60 -20.19
C ARG A 232 15.98 -9.89 -20.01
N GLY A 233 14.88 -10.05 -20.74
CA GLY A 233 13.98 -11.19 -20.59
C GLY A 233 13.12 -11.15 -19.33
N TRP A 234 13.01 -9.99 -18.67
CA TRP A 234 12.20 -9.84 -17.46
C TRP A 234 10.76 -9.41 -17.79
N HIS A 235 9.86 -9.67 -16.86
CA HIS A 235 8.49 -9.13 -16.89
C HIS A 235 8.34 -8.01 -15.88
N LEU A 236 7.69 -6.92 -16.31
CA LEU A 236 7.45 -5.75 -15.47
C LEU A 236 5.95 -5.61 -15.22
N TYR A 237 5.59 -5.35 -13.97
CA TYR A 237 4.22 -5.20 -13.53
C TYR A 237 4.04 -3.92 -12.73
N VAL A 238 2.95 -3.19 -12.95
CA VAL A 238 2.41 -2.24 -11.97
C VAL A 238 1.57 -3.03 -10.98
N VAL A 239 1.73 -2.79 -9.69
CA VAL A 239 1.07 -3.60 -8.65
C VAL A 239 0.40 -2.74 -7.59
N GLY A 240 -0.45 -3.35 -6.77
CA GLY A 240 -0.87 -2.75 -5.51
C GLY A 240 -1.88 -1.62 -5.63
N GLY A 241 -1.68 -0.59 -4.81
CA GLY A 241 -2.58 0.56 -4.71
C GLY A 241 -2.72 1.32 -6.03
N ALA A 242 -1.66 1.35 -6.85
CA ALA A 242 -1.69 1.97 -8.18
C ALA A 242 -2.73 1.29 -9.08
N VAL A 243 -2.76 -0.04 -9.13
CA VAL A 243 -3.73 -0.80 -9.95
C VAL A 243 -5.16 -0.55 -9.44
N ARG A 244 -5.37 -0.60 -8.12
CA ARG A 244 -6.67 -0.31 -7.50
C ARG A 244 -7.15 1.10 -7.85
N ASP A 245 -6.31 2.10 -7.66
CA ASP A 245 -6.67 3.50 -7.84
C ASP A 245 -6.95 3.80 -9.33
N LEU A 246 -6.24 3.15 -10.25
CA LEU A 246 -6.55 3.19 -11.69
C LEU A 246 -7.92 2.57 -12.01
N LEU A 247 -8.25 1.43 -11.40
CA LEU A 247 -9.54 0.77 -11.61
C LEU A 247 -10.72 1.53 -11.01
N LEU A 248 -10.51 2.27 -9.92
CA LEU A 248 -11.51 3.14 -9.30
C LEU A 248 -11.63 4.52 -9.97
N ALA A 249 -10.73 4.84 -10.91
CA ALA A 249 -10.72 6.13 -11.58
C ALA A 249 -11.92 6.27 -12.52
N ASP A 250 -12.62 7.40 -12.42
CA ASP A 250 -13.56 7.79 -13.45
C ASP A 250 -12.79 8.09 -14.74
N GLY A 251 -13.02 7.30 -15.79
CA GLY A 251 -12.33 7.37 -17.10
C GLY A 251 -12.43 8.70 -17.85
N ASN A 252 -12.95 9.75 -17.22
CA ASN A 252 -13.03 11.11 -17.74
C ASN A 252 -11.78 11.95 -17.46
N LYS A 253 -10.86 11.52 -16.57
CA LYS A 253 -9.58 12.22 -16.35
C LYS A 253 -8.42 11.22 -16.15
N PRO A 254 -7.32 11.34 -16.92
CA PRO A 254 -6.14 10.55 -16.68
C PRO A 254 -5.53 10.89 -15.32
N LEU A 255 -5.19 9.86 -14.54
CA LEU A 255 -4.58 10.00 -13.23
C LEU A 255 -3.07 10.21 -13.37
N LEU A 256 -2.57 11.25 -12.69
CA LEU A 256 -1.16 11.36 -12.35
C LEU A 256 -0.99 10.72 -10.96
N LEU A 257 -0.59 9.46 -10.94
CA LEU A 257 -0.20 8.79 -9.69
C LEU A 257 1.14 9.37 -9.23
N ASN A 258 1.19 9.81 -7.97
CA ASN A 258 2.44 10.34 -7.38
C ASN A 258 3.29 9.24 -6.75
N ASP A 259 2.71 8.07 -6.48
CA ASP A 259 3.39 6.90 -5.92
C ASP A 259 3.03 5.67 -6.76
N ILE A 260 4.04 4.96 -7.28
CA ILE A 260 3.87 3.81 -8.17
C ILE A 260 4.77 2.68 -7.74
N ASP A 261 4.15 1.53 -7.50
CA ASP A 261 4.85 0.28 -7.21
C ASP A 261 5.02 -0.52 -8.52
N LEU A 262 6.27 -0.74 -8.89
CA LEU A 262 6.69 -1.62 -9.98
C LEU A 262 7.33 -2.88 -9.41
N VAL A 263 6.93 -4.03 -9.96
CA VAL A 263 7.51 -5.33 -9.62
C VAL A 263 8.13 -5.94 -10.86
N VAL A 264 9.39 -6.34 -10.75
CA VAL A 264 10.13 -7.08 -11.76
C VAL A 264 10.09 -8.56 -11.41
N ASP A 265 9.56 -9.36 -12.34
CA ASP A 265 9.64 -10.82 -12.31
C ASP A 265 10.68 -11.25 -13.36
N GLY A 266 11.91 -11.51 -12.91
CA GLY A 266 13.05 -11.83 -13.76
C GLY A 266 13.36 -13.31 -13.88
N PHE A 267 12.40 -14.17 -13.50
CA PHE A 267 12.75 -15.46 -12.93
C PHE A 267 13.36 -16.50 -13.90
N HIS A 268 13.26 -16.33 -15.22
CA HIS A 268 13.79 -17.35 -16.16
C HIS A 268 15.32 -17.55 -16.08
N ARG A 269 16.05 -16.76 -15.27
CA ARG A 269 17.42 -17.03 -14.86
C ARG A 269 17.58 -16.85 -13.34
N SER A 270 17.88 -17.94 -12.63
CA SER A 270 18.01 -18.05 -11.17
C SER A 270 19.03 -17.11 -10.49
N ALA A 271 19.74 -16.27 -11.26
CA ALA A 271 20.82 -15.39 -10.79
C ALA A 271 20.40 -13.94 -10.48
N ASP A 272 19.17 -13.52 -10.82
CA ASP A 272 18.79 -12.09 -10.82
C ASP A 272 17.99 -11.65 -9.57
N ALA A 273 18.44 -12.00 -8.36
CA ALA A 273 17.81 -11.53 -7.10
C ALA A 273 17.80 -9.98 -6.94
N ILE A 274 18.48 -9.26 -7.84
CA ILE A 274 18.66 -7.80 -7.82
C ILE A 274 17.96 -7.14 -9.03
N ALA A 275 17.09 -7.86 -9.76
CA ALA A 275 16.44 -7.39 -11.00
C ALA A 275 15.80 -5.99 -10.86
N GLY A 276 15.03 -5.75 -9.79
CA GLY A 276 14.39 -4.44 -9.55
C GLY A 276 15.40 -3.30 -9.38
N VAL A 277 16.46 -3.52 -8.60
CA VAL A 277 17.52 -2.52 -8.39
C VAL A 277 18.31 -2.28 -9.67
N THR A 278 18.56 -3.32 -10.46
CA THR A 278 19.24 -3.21 -11.76
C THR A 278 18.39 -2.40 -12.74
N LEU A 279 17.08 -2.64 -12.83
CA LEU A 279 16.18 -1.85 -13.65
C LEU A 279 16.17 -0.38 -13.22
N ALA A 280 16.12 -0.10 -11.91
CA ALA A 280 16.16 1.26 -11.39
C ALA A 280 17.47 1.99 -11.76
N LYS A 281 18.61 1.28 -11.74
CA LYS A 281 19.91 1.82 -12.18
C LYS A 281 19.93 2.16 -13.67
N GLU A 282 19.31 1.35 -14.53
CA GLU A 282 19.20 1.64 -15.96
C GLU A 282 18.29 2.85 -16.22
N LEU A 283 17.14 2.93 -15.54
CA LEU A 283 16.26 4.09 -15.65
C LEU A 283 16.94 5.39 -15.19
N ARG A 284 17.78 5.34 -14.14
CA ARG A 284 18.58 6.49 -13.70
C ARG A 284 19.55 7.00 -14.78
N LYS A 285 20.10 6.12 -15.63
CA LYS A 285 20.98 6.54 -16.73
C LYS A 285 20.23 7.40 -17.75
N ILE A 286 18.96 7.07 -17.99
CA ILE A 286 18.06 7.81 -18.89
C ILE A 286 17.63 9.12 -18.21
N TYR A 287 17.12 9.03 -16.98
CA TYR A 287 16.63 10.17 -16.21
C TYR A 287 17.71 10.70 -15.24
N ARG A 288 18.75 11.35 -15.75
CA ARG A 288 19.95 11.72 -14.94
C ARG A 288 19.68 12.62 -13.74
N LYS A 289 18.57 13.36 -13.71
CA LYS A 289 18.17 14.25 -12.61
C LYS A 289 17.42 13.54 -11.47
N VAL A 290 17.04 12.27 -11.65
CA VAL A 290 16.30 11.51 -10.63
C VAL A 290 17.22 11.08 -9.48
N ARG A 291 16.72 11.17 -8.26
CA ARG A 291 17.41 10.61 -7.09
C ARG A 291 17.06 9.12 -6.98
N LEU A 292 18.09 8.28 -6.91
CA LEU A 292 17.95 6.83 -6.71
C LEU A 292 18.34 6.48 -5.28
N GLU A 293 17.42 5.86 -4.55
CA GLU A 293 17.66 5.27 -3.23
C GLU A 293 17.59 3.76 -3.34
N VAL A 294 18.57 3.04 -2.80
CA VAL A 294 18.64 1.58 -2.86
C VAL A 294 18.59 1.00 -1.45
N HIS A 295 17.65 0.10 -1.21
CA HIS A 295 17.49 -0.59 0.05
C HIS A 295 17.91 -2.05 -0.10
N GLY A 296 19.20 -2.32 0.12
CA GLY A 296 19.80 -3.64 -0.14
C GLY A 296 19.20 -4.80 0.67
N SER A 297 18.72 -4.56 1.90
CA SER A 297 18.10 -5.59 2.75
C SER A 297 16.73 -6.07 2.25
N PHE A 298 16.06 -5.28 1.41
CA PHE A 298 14.72 -5.58 0.89
C PHE A 298 14.71 -5.79 -0.64
N GLN A 299 15.86 -5.68 -1.30
CA GLN A 299 16.00 -5.77 -2.76
C GLN A 299 15.07 -4.79 -3.51
N THR A 300 14.88 -3.61 -2.94
CA THR A 300 14.06 -2.54 -3.52
C THR A 300 14.89 -1.30 -3.85
N ALA A 301 14.42 -0.54 -4.83
CA ALA A 301 14.99 0.73 -5.20
C ALA A 301 13.87 1.75 -5.44
N ALA A 302 14.04 2.98 -4.96
CA ALA A 302 13.11 4.08 -5.16
C ALA A 302 13.73 5.12 -6.10
N LEU A 303 12.98 5.55 -7.11
CA LEU A 303 13.30 6.66 -8.00
C LEU A 303 12.43 7.86 -7.60
N LEU A 304 13.07 8.94 -7.16
CA LEU A 304 12.43 10.12 -6.60
C LEU A 304 12.65 11.33 -7.53
N TRP A 305 11.56 11.87 -8.06
CA TRP A 305 11.50 13.15 -8.74
C TRP A 305 11.01 14.23 -7.77
N HIS A 306 11.67 15.39 -7.77
CA HIS A 306 11.30 16.53 -6.94
C HIS A 306 11.10 17.76 -7.82
N ASN A 307 9.89 18.33 -7.82
CA ASN A 307 9.53 19.51 -8.61
C ASN A 307 9.96 19.41 -10.09
N ASP A 308 9.84 18.22 -10.67
CA ASP A 308 10.21 17.97 -12.05
C ASP A 308 9.21 18.64 -13.01
N PRO A 309 9.66 19.30 -14.09
CA PRO A 309 8.77 19.98 -15.03
C PRO A 309 7.75 19.05 -15.72
N LYS A 310 8.08 17.76 -15.87
CA LYS A 310 7.28 16.75 -16.56
C LYS A 310 6.50 15.85 -15.60
N PHE A 311 7.09 15.53 -14.45
CA PHE A 311 6.53 14.56 -13.49
C PHE A 311 6.09 15.17 -12.15
N GLY A 312 6.39 16.45 -11.88
CA GLY A 312 6.13 17.06 -10.58
C GLY A 312 6.91 16.37 -9.46
N SER A 313 6.22 15.92 -8.42
CA SER A 313 6.80 15.10 -7.34
C SER A 313 6.29 13.66 -7.47
N LEU A 314 7.10 12.80 -8.09
CA LEU A 314 6.79 11.40 -8.38
C LEU A 314 7.76 10.48 -7.65
N CYS A 315 7.23 9.44 -7.00
CA CYS A 315 7.96 8.33 -6.41
C CYS A 315 7.63 7.05 -7.19
N VAL A 316 8.67 6.39 -7.72
CA VAL A 316 8.54 5.08 -8.36
C VAL A 316 9.36 4.08 -7.57
N ASP A 317 8.67 3.19 -6.85
CA ASP A 317 9.27 2.09 -6.13
C ASP A 317 9.39 0.88 -7.05
N ILE A 318 10.60 0.32 -7.17
CA ILE A 318 10.90 -0.82 -8.02
C ILE A 318 11.42 -1.95 -7.13
N ALA A 319 10.69 -3.05 -7.11
CA ALA A 319 11.02 -4.24 -6.34
C ALA A 319 11.22 -5.47 -7.24
N THR A 320 12.10 -6.37 -6.85
CA THR A 320 12.08 -7.74 -7.39
C THR A 320 10.91 -8.50 -6.75
N ALA A 321 10.15 -9.27 -7.53
CA ALA A 321 9.08 -10.12 -7.01
C ALA A 321 9.63 -11.04 -5.91
N ARG A 322 8.92 -11.10 -4.77
CA ARG A 322 9.44 -11.77 -3.56
C ARG A 322 8.36 -12.41 -2.70
N THR A 323 8.76 -13.44 -1.96
CA THR A 323 8.01 -14.02 -0.84
C THR A 323 8.46 -13.39 0.47
N GLU A 324 7.55 -13.30 1.44
CA GLU A 324 7.84 -12.83 2.79
C GLU A 324 7.53 -13.93 3.80
N PHE A 325 8.47 -14.16 4.73
CA PHE A 325 8.30 -15.11 5.82
C PHE A 325 8.48 -14.40 7.17
N TYR A 326 7.52 -14.60 8.07
CA TYR A 326 7.54 -14.05 9.42
C TYR A 326 8.08 -15.12 10.40
N PRO A 327 9.30 -14.96 10.96
CA PRO A 327 9.87 -15.97 11.86
C PRO A 327 9.06 -16.13 13.15
N TYR A 328 8.39 -15.06 13.58
CA TYR A 328 7.41 -15.04 14.66
C TYR A 328 6.40 -13.91 14.41
N PRO A 329 5.20 -13.95 15.03
CA PRO A 329 4.18 -12.92 14.89
C PRO A 329 4.73 -11.51 15.12
N ALA A 330 4.38 -10.57 14.25
CA ALA A 330 4.79 -9.16 14.30
C ALA A 330 6.30 -8.87 14.09
N ALA A 331 7.10 -9.86 13.71
CA ALA A 331 8.50 -9.68 13.29
C ALA A 331 8.63 -8.93 11.95
N ASN A 332 9.85 -8.50 11.64
CA ASN A 332 10.17 -8.15 10.25
C ASN A 332 10.16 -9.40 9.37
N PRO A 333 9.59 -9.31 8.15
CA PRO A 333 9.64 -10.43 7.23
C PRO A 333 11.07 -10.63 6.69
N GLN A 334 11.44 -11.89 6.51
CA GLN A 334 12.58 -12.28 5.67
C GLN A 334 12.10 -12.39 4.22
N VAL A 335 12.87 -11.83 3.29
CA VAL A 335 12.52 -11.76 1.86
C VAL A 335 13.35 -12.72 1.02
N GLU A 336 12.72 -13.30 0.00
CA GLU A 336 13.37 -14.16 -0.99
C GLU A 336 12.72 -13.97 -2.35
N ALA A 337 13.52 -13.91 -3.43
CA ALA A 337 13.02 -13.75 -4.79
C ALA A 337 12.01 -14.86 -5.17
N SER A 338 10.93 -14.50 -5.85
CA SER A 338 9.83 -15.40 -6.19
C SER A 338 9.06 -14.93 -7.42
N SER A 339 8.00 -15.64 -7.80
CA SER A 339 7.08 -15.22 -8.86
C SER A 339 6.15 -14.08 -8.44
N ILE A 340 5.57 -13.39 -9.42
CA ILE A 340 4.58 -12.33 -9.21
C ILE A 340 3.36 -12.80 -8.39
N ARG A 341 2.91 -14.05 -8.57
CA ARG A 341 1.79 -14.61 -7.81
C ARG A 341 2.07 -14.64 -6.31
N GLN A 342 3.30 -15.00 -5.95
CA GLN A 342 3.73 -15.05 -4.56
C GLN A 342 3.94 -13.65 -3.96
N ASP A 343 4.43 -12.69 -4.77
CA ASP A 343 4.50 -11.28 -4.36
C ASP A 343 3.11 -10.69 -4.09
N LEU A 344 2.09 -11.07 -4.85
CA LEU A 344 0.73 -10.63 -4.62
C LEU A 344 0.10 -11.33 -3.39
N TYR A 345 0.43 -12.60 -3.12
CA TYR A 345 -0.13 -13.35 -1.98
C TYR A 345 0.29 -12.78 -0.62
N ARG A 346 1.53 -12.28 -0.49
CA ARG A 346 2.04 -11.69 0.76
C ARG A 346 1.41 -10.35 1.15
N ARG A 347 0.57 -9.77 0.29
CA ARG A 347 -0.04 -8.45 0.49
C ARG A 347 -1.15 -8.51 1.55
N ASP A 348 -1.75 -7.37 1.83
CA ASP A 348 -2.71 -7.21 2.91
C ASP A 348 -4.14 -7.60 2.50
N PHE A 349 -4.63 -7.05 1.39
CA PHE A 349 -6.01 -7.20 0.94
C PHE A 349 -6.09 -7.57 -0.53
N THR A 350 -7.14 -8.29 -0.91
CA THR A 350 -7.42 -8.71 -2.30
C THR A 350 -7.42 -7.54 -3.27
N ILE A 351 -8.03 -6.42 -2.89
CA ILE A 351 -8.08 -5.17 -3.69
C ILE A 351 -6.71 -4.55 -3.95
N ASN A 352 -5.68 -4.90 -3.15
CA ASN A 352 -4.30 -4.46 -3.33
C ASN A 352 -3.42 -5.61 -3.87
N ALA A 353 -3.97 -6.79 -4.12
CA ALA A 353 -3.27 -7.98 -4.58
C ALA A 353 -3.53 -8.25 -6.06
N MET A 354 -3.47 -7.19 -6.87
CA MET A 354 -3.60 -7.22 -8.33
C MET A 354 -2.35 -6.63 -8.99
N ALA A 355 -2.08 -7.08 -10.21
CA ALA A 355 -0.97 -6.60 -11.03
C ALA A 355 -1.41 -6.35 -12.47
N ALA A 356 -0.94 -5.28 -13.10
CA ALA A 356 -1.08 -5.05 -14.53
C ALA A 356 0.28 -5.22 -15.20
N ARG A 357 0.38 -6.16 -16.14
CA ARG A 357 1.62 -6.41 -16.88
C ARG A 357 1.91 -5.26 -17.84
N LEU A 358 3.16 -4.81 -17.91
CA LEU A 358 3.61 -3.76 -18.82
C LEU A 358 4.42 -4.30 -20.01
N THR A 359 5.11 -5.44 -19.84
CA THR A 359 5.85 -6.08 -20.94
C THR A 359 4.91 -6.81 -21.89
N LYS A 360 5.14 -6.68 -23.20
CA LYS A 360 4.31 -7.33 -24.23
C LYS A 360 4.75 -8.78 -24.43
N VAL A 361 3.79 -9.70 -24.46
CA VAL A 361 4.03 -11.09 -24.90
C VAL A 361 3.94 -11.20 -26.43
N ASN A 362 3.04 -10.44 -27.05
CA ASN A 362 2.86 -10.33 -28.50
C ASN A 362 2.44 -8.86 -28.85
N PRO A 363 2.91 -8.27 -29.96
CA PRO A 363 2.48 -6.95 -30.46
C PRO A 363 0.97 -6.67 -30.41
N GLN A 364 0.13 -7.72 -30.56
CA GLN A 364 -1.33 -7.62 -30.62
C GLN A 364 -2.04 -8.05 -29.31
N ALA A 365 -1.31 -8.62 -28.34
CA ALA A 365 -1.91 -9.08 -27.10
C ALA A 365 -2.23 -7.89 -26.16
N GLN A 366 -3.46 -7.88 -25.63
CA GLN A 366 -3.85 -6.94 -24.57
C GLN A 366 -2.97 -7.15 -23.34
N LEU A 367 -2.64 -6.07 -22.62
CA LEU A 367 -1.85 -6.14 -21.39
C LEU A 367 -2.70 -6.79 -20.28
N PRO A 368 -2.39 -8.03 -19.85
CA PRO A 368 -3.28 -8.75 -18.96
C PRO A 368 -3.25 -8.16 -17.54
N LEU A 369 -4.44 -7.86 -17.01
CA LEU A 369 -4.64 -7.66 -15.59
C LEU A 369 -4.61 -9.02 -14.88
N LEU A 370 -3.68 -9.20 -13.96
CA LEU A 370 -3.55 -10.36 -13.11
C LEU A 370 -4.29 -10.13 -11.78
N ASP A 371 -5.37 -10.87 -11.60
CA ASP A 371 -6.09 -10.97 -10.32
C ASP A 371 -6.12 -12.44 -9.89
N PHE A 372 -5.34 -12.78 -8.87
CA PHE A 372 -5.27 -14.15 -8.33
C PHE A 372 -6.27 -14.43 -7.22
N PHE A 373 -6.82 -13.39 -6.60
CA PHE A 373 -7.46 -13.48 -5.29
C PHE A 373 -8.85 -12.84 -5.26
N GLY A 374 -9.39 -12.43 -6.41
CA GLY A 374 -10.72 -11.85 -6.52
C GLY A 374 -10.78 -10.36 -6.16
N GLY A 375 -9.66 -9.64 -6.27
CA GLY A 375 -9.59 -8.21 -5.99
C GLY A 375 -10.57 -7.38 -6.84
N MET A 376 -10.82 -7.77 -8.08
CA MET A 376 -11.81 -7.11 -8.96
C MET A 376 -13.24 -7.30 -8.43
N LEU A 377 -13.56 -8.47 -7.91
CA LEU A 377 -14.88 -8.77 -7.34
C LEU A 377 -15.09 -8.00 -6.03
N ASP A 378 -14.07 -7.94 -5.18
CA ASP A 378 -14.12 -7.18 -3.93
C ASP A 378 -14.17 -5.66 -4.19
N LEU A 379 -13.51 -5.16 -5.24
CA LEU A 379 -13.65 -3.77 -5.68
C LEU A 379 -15.09 -3.45 -6.11
N ARG A 380 -15.72 -4.33 -6.91
CA ARG A 380 -17.10 -4.17 -7.36
C ARG A 380 -18.11 -4.24 -6.21
N SER A 381 -17.87 -5.12 -5.25
CA SER A 381 -18.73 -5.31 -4.08
C SER A 381 -18.40 -4.37 -2.91
N GLN A 382 -17.42 -3.47 -3.08
CA GLN A 382 -16.96 -2.51 -2.08
C GLN A 382 -16.56 -3.18 -0.75
N LYS A 383 -15.80 -4.28 -0.84
CA LYS A 383 -15.36 -5.07 0.32
C LYS A 383 -13.85 -4.96 0.54
N ILE A 384 -13.46 -4.89 1.81
CA ILE A 384 -12.08 -5.08 2.26
C ILE A 384 -11.96 -6.53 2.75
N ARG A 385 -11.31 -7.38 1.96
CA ARG A 385 -11.09 -8.80 2.25
C ARG A 385 -9.60 -9.11 2.38
N VAL A 386 -9.25 -9.87 3.41
CA VAL A 386 -7.89 -10.35 3.65
C VAL A 386 -7.57 -11.61 2.83
N LEU A 387 -6.31 -11.82 2.46
CA LEU A 387 -5.89 -12.97 1.64
C LEU A 387 -5.89 -14.32 2.40
N HIS A 388 -5.63 -14.30 3.71
CA HIS A 388 -5.60 -15.51 4.55
C HIS A 388 -5.83 -15.19 6.04
N ALA A 389 -6.28 -16.19 6.81
CA ALA A 389 -6.66 -16.05 8.21
C ALA A 389 -5.53 -15.52 9.13
N ASN A 390 -4.28 -15.94 8.88
CA ASN A 390 -3.13 -15.56 9.71
C ASN A 390 -2.60 -14.15 9.46
N SER A 391 -3.14 -13.43 8.47
CA SER A 391 -2.61 -12.13 8.03
C SER A 391 -2.49 -11.10 9.18
N PHE A 392 -3.50 -11.03 10.06
CA PHE A 392 -3.47 -10.12 11.20
C PHE A 392 -2.58 -10.60 12.34
N ILE A 393 -2.37 -11.92 12.47
CA ILE A 393 -1.46 -12.51 13.47
C ILE A 393 -0.02 -12.23 13.06
N GLU A 394 0.31 -12.43 11.78
CA GLU A 394 1.62 -12.14 11.20
C GLU A 394 1.94 -10.64 11.30
N ASP A 395 0.95 -9.79 10.98
CA ASP A 395 1.13 -8.35 10.94
C ASP A 395 -0.10 -7.57 11.45
N PRO A 396 -0.11 -7.18 12.74
CA PRO A 396 -1.22 -6.41 13.33
C PRO A 396 -1.43 -5.02 12.69
N THR A 397 -0.43 -4.47 12.00
CA THR A 397 -0.60 -3.16 11.33
C THR A 397 -1.62 -3.24 10.21
N ARG A 398 -1.90 -4.44 9.67
CA ARG A 398 -2.96 -4.67 8.69
C ARG A 398 -4.35 -4.37 9.23
N ILE A 399 -4.59 -4.44 10.54
CA ILE A 399 -5.88 -4.03 11.13
C ILE A 399 -6.11 -2.53 10.92
N TYR A 400 -5.08 -1.72 11.18
CA TYR A 400 -5.12 -0.27 10.99
C TYR A 400 -5.25 0.10 9.51
N ARG A 401 -4.60 -0.68 8.63
CA ARG A 401 -4.75 -0.54 7.17
C ARG A 401 -6.15 -0.88 6.68
N ALA A 402 -6.76 -1.96 7.19
CA ALA A 402 -8.14 -2.33 6.87
C ALA A 402 -9.10 -1.18 7.18
N VAL A 403 -9.00 -0.60 8.38
CA VAL A 403 -9.80 0.56 8.80
C VAL A 403 -9.54 1.76 7.89
N ARG A 404 -8.27 2.06 7.59
CA ARG A 404 -7.89 3.16 6.70
C ARG A 404 -8.49 3.00 5.31
N PHE A 405 -8.40 1.81 4.70
CA PHE A 405 -8.97 1.56 3.37
C PHE A 405 -10.49 1.55 3.38
N ALA A 406 -11.13 0.91 4.37
CA ALA A 406 -12.58 0.91 4.53
C ALA A 406 -13.14 2.34 4.56
N VAL A 407 -12.57 3.20 5.41
CA VAL A 407 -13.06 4.58 5.55
C VAL A 407 -12.65 5.47 4.37
N ARG A 408 -11.42 5.35 3.85
CA ARG A 408 -10.96 6.14 2.70
C ARG A 408 -11.78 5.86 1.45
N LEU A 409 -12.10 4.60 1.19
CA LEU A 409 -12.79 4.16 -0.03
C LEU A 409 -14.32 4.09 0.14
N GLY A 410 -14.82 4.21 1.37
CA GLY A 410 -16.25 3.99 1.67
C GLY A 410 -16.65 2.52 1.55
N PHE A 411 -15.71 1.60 1.79
CA PHE A 411 -15.90 0.15 1.68
C PHE A 411 -16.19 -0.47 3.04
N GLU A 412 -16.81 -1.64 3.03
CA GLU A 412 -17.08 -2.40 4.24
C GLU A 412 -16.03 -3.49 4.46
N ILE A 413 -15.65 -3.71 5.73
CA ILE A 413 -14.86 -4.89 6.09
C ILE A 413 -15.75 -6.12 5.99
N GLU A 414 -15.29 -7.08 5.20
CA GLU A 414 -15.96 -8.35 4.94
C GLU A 414 -16.17 -9.15 6.25
N PRO A 415 -17.30 -9.87 6.43
CA PRO A 415 -17.63 -10.49 7.72
C PRO A 415 -16.56 -11.43 8.26
N GLN A 416 -16.03 -12.34 7.43
CA GLN A 416 -14.98 -13.27 7.84
C GLN A 416 -13.67 -12.55 8.18
N THR A 417 -13.33 -11.49 7.43
CA THR A 417 -12.18 -10.62 7.70
C THR A 417 -12.33 -9.92 9.05
N ARG A 418 -13.54 -9.47 9.41
CA ARG A 418 -13.85 -8.91 10.74
C ARG A 418 -13.68 -9.97 11.85
N GLU A 419 -14.13 -11.20 11.63
CA GLU A 419 -13.90 -12.30 12.57
C GLU A 419 -12.41 -12.59 12.79
N TYR A 420 -11.61 -12.59 11.72
CA TYR A 420 -10.16 -12.75 11.84
C TYR A 420 -9.49 -11.62 12.63
N ILE A 421 -9.96 -10.38 12.49
CA ILE A 421 -9.49 -9.25 13.31
C ILE A 421 -9.80 -9.51 14.79
N HIS A 422 -11.05 -9.88 15.11
CA HIS A 422 -11.44 -10.16 16.49
C HIS A 422 -10.65 -11.33 17.08
N TYR A 423 -10.51 -12.43 16.33
CA TYR A 423 -9.72 -13.58 16.75
C TYR A 423 -8.27 -13.21 17.03
N ALA A 424 -7.62 -12.45 16.14
CA ALA A 424 -6.24 -12.04 16.33
C ALA A 424 -6.06 -11.16 17.58
N ILE A 425 -6.99 -10.24 17.84
CA ILE A 425 -6.98 -9.41 19.06
C ILE A 425 -7.22 -10.26 20.32
N GLN A 426 -8.19 -11.18 20.30
CA GLN A 426 -8.56 -12.00 21.47
C GLN A 426 -7.54 -13.10 21.79
N SER A 427 -6.79 -13.57 20.80
CA SER A 427 -5.77 -14.61 20.98
C SER A 427 -4.64 -14.22 21.95
N GLY A 428 -4.48 -12.93 22.21
CA GLY A 428 -3.43 -12.36 23.06
C GLY A 428 -2.02 -12.54 22.51
N VAL A 429 -1.89 -12.91 21.23
CA VAL A 429 -0.59 -13.05 20.54
C VAL A 429 0.22 -11.76 20.67
N TYR A 430 -0.43 -10.60 20.59
CA TYR A 430 0.26 -9.31 20.67
C TYR A 430 0.79 -8.99 22.07
N GLU A 431 0.10 -9.40 23.12
CA GLU A 431 0.59 -9.23 24.50
C GLU A 431 1.78 -10.15 24.76
N ARG A 432 1.69 -11.41 24.32
CA ARG A 432 2.80 -12.38 24.42
C ARG A 432 4.02 -11.94 23.64
N THR A 433 3.86 -11.50 22.39
CA THR A 433 4.98 -11.01 21.57
C THR A 433 5.65 -9.78 22.19
N LYS A 434 4.88 -8.86 22.79
CA LYS A 434 5.46 -7.69 23.50
C LYS A 434 6.19 -8.07 24.79
N ALA A 435 5.73 -9.10 25.50
CA ALA A 435 6.35 -9.57 26.73
C ALA A 435 7.62 -10.39 26.48
N GLU A 436 7.62 -11.24 25.45
CA GLU A 436 8.71 -12.16 25.13
C GLU A 436 9.83 -11.51 24.30
N ASN A 437 9.51 -10.53 23.43
CA ASN A 437 10.48 -9.88 22.56
C ASN A 437 10.71 -8.42 22.97
N THR A 438 11.82 -8.17 23.67
CA THR A 438 12.18 -6.85 24.24
C THR A 438 12.44 -5.77 23.18
N LYS A 439 12.57 -6.13 21.90
CA LYS A 439 12.75 -5.21 20.78
C LYS A 439 11.99 -5.72 19.56
N VAL A 440 10.85 -5.10 19.26
CA VAL A 440 10.21 -5.18 17.92
C VAL A 440 10.11 -3.77 17.31
N PRO A 441 11.24 -3.08 17.03
CA PRO A 441 11.22 -1.66 16.66
C PRO A 441 10.49 -1.42 15.33
N ALA A 442 10.51 -2.40 14.43
CA ALA A 442 9.89 -2.25 13.13
C ALA A 442 8.36 -2.31 13.18
N LEU A 443 7.77 -3.16 14.04
CA LEU A 443 6.33 -3.13 14.28
C LEU A 443 5.91 -1.77 14.82
N GLN A 444 6.67 -1.25 15.78
CA GLN A 444 6.41 0.04 16.40
C GLN A 444 6.45 1.20 15.38
N THR A 445 7.47 1.24 14.52
CA THR A 445 7.59 2.25 13.47
C THR A 445 6.46 2.14 12.45
N ARG A 446 6.09 0.92 12.03
CA ARG A 446 5.00 0.68 11.08
C ARG A 446 3.64 1.04 11.66
N LEU A 447 3.39 0.69 12.92
CA LEU A 447 2.17 1.07 13.64
C LEU A 447 2.05 2.59 13.78
N LYS A 448 3.14 3.27 14.14
CA LYS A 448 3.20 4.74 14.18
C LYS A 448 2.87 5.35 12.82
N ALA A 449 3.40 4.80 11.74
CA ALA A 449 3.13 5.28 10.38
C ALA A 449 1.63 5.13 10.01
N GLU A 450 1.02 3.97 10.28
CA GLU A 450 -0.41 3.77 10.03
C GLU A 450 -1.30 4.68 10.89
N LEU A 451 -0.93 4.91 12.16
CA LEU A 451 -1.59 5.88 13.03
C LEU A 451 -1.46 7.32 12.50
N ASN A 452 -0.28 7.71 12.01
CA ASN A 452 -0.08 9.01 11.39
C ASN A 452 -1.00 9.18 10.17
N TYR A 453 -0.99 8.24 9.22
CA TYR A 453 -1.86 8.31 8.04
C TYR A 453 -3.34 8.41 8.42
N MET A 454 -3.78 7.63 9.41
CA MET A 454 -5.16 7.63 9.87
C MET A 454 -5.55 8.91 10.60
N LEU A 455 -4.73 9.39 11.54
CA LEU A 455 -5.03 10.54 12.40
C LEU A 455 -4.78 11.89 11.73
N GLN A 456 -3.98 11.93 10.66
CA GLN A 456 -3.78 13.13 9.84
C GLN A 456 -4.89 13.31 8.80
N ALA A 457 -5.54 12.23 8.36
CA ALA A 457 -6.56 12.27 7.33
C ALA A 457 -7.81 13.05 7.74
N PRO A 458 -8.55 13.66 6.78
CA PRO A 458 -9.81 14.36 7.08
C PRO A 458 -10.87 13.41 7.68
N TYR A 459 -10.82 12.13 7.32
CA TYR A 459 -11.71 11.08 7.79
C TYR A 459 -11.23 10.39 9.08
N TRP A 460 -10.35 11.02 9.87
CA TRP A 460 -9.81 10.43 11.11
C TRP A 460 -10.91 10.04 12.12
N GLN A 461 -12.03 10.77 12.15
CA GLN A 461 -13.15 10.51 13.07
C GLN A 461 -13.81 9.15 12.84
N PRO A 462 -14.39 8.88 11.65
CA PRO A 462 -14.97 7.57 11.36
C PRO A 462 -13.92 6.45 11.41
N ALA A 463 -12.66 6.72 11.05
CA ALA A 463 -11.58 5.74 11.18
C ALA A 463 -11.32 5.34 12.64
N LEU A 464 -11.22 6.30 13.55
CA LEU A 464 -11.00 6.01 14.97
C LEU A 464 -12.20 5.29 15.61
N GLN A 465 -13.43 5.63 15.21
CA GLN A 465 -14.64 4.94 15.65
C GLN A 465 -14.68 3.49 15.17
N LEU A 466 -14.39 3.24 13.89
CA LEU A 466 -14.32 1.89 13.34
C LEU A 466 -13.22 1.07 14.03
N LEU A 467 -12.05 1.66 14.25
CA LEU A 467 -10.95 1.03 15.00
C LEU A 467 -11.38 0.63 16.42
N SER A 468 -12.14 1.50 17.10
CA SER A 468 -12.70 1.19 18.42
C SER A 468 -13.74 0.07 18.35
N SER A 469 -14.62 0.07 17.35
CA SER A 469 -15.65 -0.97 17.20
C SER A 469 -15.06 -2.37 16.98
N LEU A 470 -13.87 -2.44 16.37
CA LEU A 470 -13.12 -3.67 16.17
C LEU A 470 -12.34 -4.10 17.43
N GLY A 471 -12.27 -3.26 18.48
CA GLY A 471 -11.42 -3.48 19.65
C GLY A 471 -9.92 -3.30 19.39
N ALA A 472 -9.54 -2.73 18.23
CA ALA A 472 -8.16 -2.67 17.77
C ALA A 472 -7.29 -1.64 18.50
N LEU A 473 -7.90 -0.75 19.30
CA LEU A 473 -7.17 0.13 20.24
C LEU A 473 -6.37 -0.68 21.29
N ARG A 474 -6.77 -1.92 21.57
CA ARG A 474 -6.04 -2.82 22.47
C ARG A 474 -4.65 -3.18 21.96
N CYS A 475 -4.41 -3.07 20.65
CA CYS A 475 -3.07 -3.23 20.07
C CYS A 475 -2.09 -2.13 20.56
N LEU A 476 -2.59 -0.93 20.90
CA LEU A 476 -1.79 0.11 21.56
C LEU A 476 -1.55 -0.25 23.02
N HIS A 477 -2.62 -0.43 23.78
CA HIS A 477 -2.58 -0.81 25.18
C HIS A 477 -3.87 -1.56 25.58
N PRO A 478 -3.80 -2.66 26.39
CA PRO A 478 -4.96 -3.51 26.67
C PRO A 478 -6.17 -2.82 27.29
N THR A 479 -5.93 -1.75 28.07
CA THR A 479 -6.96 -0.95 28.75
C THR A 479 -7.48 0.22 27.93
N LEU A 480 -6.91 0.49 26.75
CA LEU A 480 -7.31 1.64 25.94
C LEU A 480 -8.63 1.37 25.23
N THR A 481 -9.67 2.10 25.62
CA THR A 481 -11.00 2.04 25.01
C THR A 481 -11.49 3.44 24.67
N LEU A 482 -12.16 3.61 23.52
CA LEU A 482 -12.72 4.91 23.14
C LEU A 482 -14.10 5.12 23.79
N ASP A 483 -14.09 5.48 25.07
CA ASP A 483 -15.30 5.82 25.79
C ASP A 483 -15.82 7.24 25.42
N LYS A 484 -16.97 7.63 25.98
CA LYS A 484 -17.58 8.95 25.69
C LYS A 484 -16.67 10.12 26.13
N PRO A 485 -16.07 10.11 27.34
CA PRO A 485 -15.09 11.13 27.75
C PRO A 485 -13.89 11.26 26.81
N LEU A 486 -13.22 10.15 26.48
CA LEU A 486 -12.03 10.17 25.63
C LEU A 486 -12.38 10.64 24.21
N TRP A 487 -13.48 10.16 23.65
CA TRP A 487 -13.97 10.62 22.35
C TRP A 487 -14.20 12.14 22.32
N TRP A 488 -14.81 12.68 23.38
CA TRP A 488 -15.01 14.11 23.52
C TRP A 488 -13.69 14.88 23.59
N ARG A 489 -12.69 14.38 24.33
CA ARG A 489 -11.34 14.98 24.43
C ARG A 489 -10.61 14.99 23.08
N VAL A 490 -10.64 13.88 22.33
CA VAL A 490 -10.01 13.79 21.00
C VAL A 490 -10.67 14.75 20.00
N ARG A 491 -11.99 14.92 20.06
CA ARG A 491 -12.70 15.94 19.26
C ARG A 491 -12.39 17.36 19.72
N LEU A 492 -12.23 17.58 21.02
CA LEU A 492 -11.88 18.88 21.57
C LEU A 492 -10.50 19.33 21.10
N VAL A 493 -9.48 18.47 21.19
CA VAL A 493 -8.12 18.81 20.72
C VAL A 493 -8.13 19.15 19.23
N GLY A 494 -8.92 18.44 18.42
CA GLY A 494 -9.10 18.77 17.00
C GLY A 494 -9.60 20.21 16.78
N ARG A 495 -10.61 20.65 17.55
CA ARG A 495 -11.13 22.03 17.48
C ARG A 495 -10.10 23.07 17.96
N TRP A 496 -9.34 22.75 19.00
CA TRP A 496 -8.29 23.65 19.53
C TRP A 496 -7.18 23.85 18.50
N LEU A 497 -6.71 22.77 17.87
CA LEU A 497 -5.66 22.84 16.86
C LEU A 497 -6.09 23.65 15.64
N GLN A 498 -7.33 23.49 15.17
CA GLN A 498 -7.89 24.32 14.09
C GLN A 498 -7.91 25.82 14.46
N ARG A 499 -8.17 26.15 15.72
CA ARG A 499 -8.30 27.55 16.19
C ARG A 499 -6.96 28.22 16.47
N PHE A 500 -6.02 27.50 17.09
CA PHE A 500 -4.78 28.04 17.63
C PHE A 500 -3.54 27.71 16.80
N ASP A 501 -3.63 26.73 15.90
CA ASP A 501 -2.59 26.39 14.94
C ASP A 501 -3.14 26.24 13.52
N PRO A 502 -3.78 27.29 12.95
CA PRO A 502 -4.37 27.22 11.61
C PRO A 502 -3.31 27.03 10.52
N LYS A 503 -2.06 27.46 10.78
CA LYS A 503 -0.91 27.30 9.87
C LYS A 503 -0.28 25.90 9.95
N GLN A 504 -0.81 25.00 10.80
CA GLN A 504 -0.30 23.63 11.00
C GLN A 504 1.21 23.57 11.29
N THR A 505 1.68 24.47 12.15
CA THR A 505 3.06 24.44 12.64
C THR A 505 3.31 23.22 13.53
N LEU A 506 2.24 22.67 14.14
CA LEU A 506 2.28 21.46 14.93
C LEU A 506 1.85 20.24 14.11
N ARG A 507 2.30 19.07 14.53
CA ARG A 507 1.83 17.77 14.00
C ARG A 507 0.50 17.42 14.64
N HIS A 508 -0.62 17.79 14.00
CA HIS A 508 -1.96 17.61 14.56
C HIS A 508 -2.30 16.14 14.87
N TRP A 509 -1.88 15.21 14.01
CA TRP A 509 -2.05 13.77 14.25
C TRP A 509 -1.37 13.31 15.56
N GLN A 510 -0.20 13.89 15.86
CA GLN A 510 0.58 13.55 17.04
C GLN A 510 -0.11 14.06 18.30
N MET A 511 -0.68 15.26 18.27
CA MET A 511 -1.47 15.80 19.38
C MET A 511 -2.74 14.97 19.65
N ARG A 512 -3.40 14.46 18.60
CA ARG A 512 -4.53 13.52 18.76
C ARG A 512 -4.08 12.20 19.41
N LEU A 513 -2.92 11.69 19.00
CA LEU A 513 -2.33 10.48 19.58
C LEU A 513 -1.90 10.70 21.04
N GLU A 514 -1.30 11.85 21.37
CA GLU A 514 -0.96 12.22 22.75
C GLU A 514 -2.22 12.26 23.63
N VAL A 515 -3.35 12.76 23.13
CA VAL A 515 -4.62 12.72 23.87
C VAL A 515 -5.11 11.28 24.09
N LEU A 516 -4.96 10.37 23.12
CA LEU A 516 -5.32 8.96 23.31
C LEU A 516 -4.43 8.28 24.37
N ILE A 517 -3.12 8.53 24.30
CA ILE A 517 -2.15 7.92 25.22
C ILE A 517 -2.34 8.49 26.64
N ALA A 518 -2.62 9.79 26.77
CA ALA A 518 -2.84 10.46 28.04
C ALA A 518 -4.00 9.90 28.88
N ASP A 519 -4.86 9.06 28.32
CA ASP A 519 -5.93 8.38 29.07
C ASP A 519 -5.44 7.16 29.87
N LEU A 520 -4.24 6.66 29.56
CA LEU A 520 -3.62 5.52 30.25
C LEU A 520 -3.11 5.90 31.65
N ALA A 521 -2.67 4.93 32.45
CA ALA A 521 -1.99 5.21 33.73
C ALA A 521 -0.61 5.88 33.50
N PRO A 522 -0.11 6.75 34.39
CA PRO A 522 1.12 7.51 34.20
C PRO A 522 2.34 6.68 33.75
N ASP A 523 2.57 5.55 34.41
CA ASP A 523 3.69 4.64 34.08
C ASP A 523 3.56 4.01 32.70
N GLU A 524 2.32 3.73 32.26
CA GLU A 524 2.02 3.11 30.97
C GLU A 524 2.06 4.12 29.82
N ARG A 525 1.68 5.38 30.06
CA ARG A 525 1.75 6.47 29.05
C ARG A 525 3.16 6.59 28.48
N VAL A 526 4.16 6.62 29.36
CA VAL A 526 5.58 6.78 29.00
C VAL A 526 6.08 5.57 28.23
N LYS A 527 5.73 4.35 28.67
CA LYS A 527 6.09 3.10 27.98
C LYS A 527 5.53 3.07 26.57
N VAL A 528 4.24 3.38 26.39
CA VAL A 528 3.59 3.40 25.07
C VAL A 528 4.19 4.48 24.18
N ALA A 529 4.44 5.69 24.69
CA ALA A 529 5.04 6.78 23.93
C ALA A 529 6.47 6.46 23.45
N LYS A 530 7.29 5.86 24.33
CA LYS A 530 8.65 5.40 23.98
C LYS A 530 8.60 4.26 22.96
N ASN A 531 7.70 3.30 23.14
CA ASN A 531 7.49 2.22 22.18
C ASN A 531 7.09 2.74 20.81
N LEU A 532 6.22 3.76 20.71
CA LEU A 532 5.87 4.40 19.44
C LEU A 532 6.94 5.37 18.91
N GLN A 533 8.09 5.47 19.59
CA GLN A 533 9.19 6.37 19.23
C GLN A 533 8.71 7.81 19.04
N LEU A 534 7.86 8.30 19.94
CA LEU A 534 7.41 9.69 19.92
C LEU A 534 8.56 10.65 20.26
N PRO A 535 8.51 11.92 19.79
CA PRO A 535 9.54 12.91 20.13
C PRO A 535 9.72 13.06 21.64
N VAL A 536 10.94 13.43 22.07
CA VAL A 536 11.28 13.60 23.50
C VAL A 536 10.30 14.56 24.20
N ASP A 537 10.01 15.70 23.57
CA ASP A 537 9.03 16.68 24.07
C ASP A 537 7.64 16.08 24.33
N SER A 538 7.23 15.08 23.54
CA SER A 538 5.93 14.41 23.73
C SER A 538 5.96 13.44 24.89
N VAL A 539 7.05 12.70 25.04
CA VAL A 539 7.26 11.81 26.18
C VAL A 539 7.28 12.63 27.47
N GLU A 540 7.99 13.75 27.48
CA GLU A 540 8.05 14.67 28.62
C GLU A 540 6.66 15.24 28.95
N ARG A 541 5.90 15.69 27.94
CA ARG A 541 4.53 16.18 28.16
C ARG A 541 3.62 15.12 28.78
N LEU A 542 3.67 13.89 28.29
CA LEU A 542 2.86 12.79 28.81
C LEU A 542 3.27 12.38 30.23
N GLN A 543 4.56 12.47 30.55
CA GLN A 543 5.09 12.16 31.87
C GLN A 543 4.70 13.22 32.91
N LYS A 544 4.83 14.51 32.58
CA LYS A 544 4.58 15.62 33.50
C LYS A 544 3.12 16.08 33.57
N LEU A 545 2.24 15.50 32.74
CA LEU A 545 0.85 15.95 32.60
C LEU A 545 0.12 16.03 33.95
N GLU A 546 0.19 14.99 34.77
CA GLU A 546 -0.54 14.93 36.04
C GLU A 546 -0.03 15.98 37.04
N GLY A 547 1.30 16.19 37.11
CA GLY A 547 1.89 17.26 37.92
C GLY A 547 1.39 18.64 37.49
N TRP A 548 1.50 18.97 36.20
CA TRP A 548 1.03 20.25 35.68
C TRP A 548 -0.48 20.45 35.86
N GLN A 549 -1.27 19.38 35.76
CA GLN A 549 -2.70 19.44 36.04
C GLN A 549 -2.98 19.75 37.51
N GLY A 550 -2.25 19.12 38.43
CA GLY A 550 -2.30 19.43 39.87
C GLY A 550 -1.97 20.89 40.13
N ASP A 551 -0.83 21.36 39.63
CA ASP A 551 -0.37 22.74 39.79
C ASP A 551 -1.41 23.75 39.28
N PHE A 552 -2.03 23.47 38.13
CA PHE A 552 -3.04 24.34 37.52
C PHE A 552 -4.37 24.29 38.28
N LEU A 553 -4.73 23.14 38.83
CA LEU A 553 -5.95 22.99 39.62
C LEU A 553 -5.85 23.71 40.96
N GLU A 554 -4.66 23.76 41.56
CA GLU A 554 -4.41 24.46 42.82
C GLU A 554 -4.23 25.97 42.61
N SER A 555 -3.41 26.35 41.62
CA SER A 555 -2.93 27.73 41.51
C SER A 555 -3.81 28.62 40.65
N LEU A 556 -4.38 28.14 39.54
CA LEU A 556 -5.20 29.01 38.68
C LEU A 556 -6.48 29.50 39.34
N PRO A 557 -7.18 28.75 40.21
CA PRO A 557 -8.34 29.28 40.92
C PRO A 557 -8.00 30.39 41.93
N THR A 558 -6.80 30.40 42.49
CA THR A 558 -6.37 31.41 43.48
C THR A 558 -5.88 32.70 42.83
N CYS A 559 -5.50 32.68 41.55
CA CYS A 559 -5.18 33.89 40.81
C CYS A 559 -6.39 34.82 40.67
N GLN A 560 -6.31 35.98 41.33
CA GLN A 560 -7.33 37.04 41.27
C GLN A 560 -7.09 38.00 40.09
N LEU A 561 -5.84 38.12 39.65
CA LEU A 561 -5.39 39.04 38.60
C LEU A 561 -5.10 38.29 37.29
N ASN A 562 -5.26 38.97 36.15
CA ASN A 562 -4.97 38.38 34.84
C ASN A 562 -3.47 38.26 34.60
N SER A 563 -2.68 39.20 35.12
CA SER A 563 -1.21 39.20 35.11
C SER A 563 -0.64 37.91 35.71
N GLN A 564 -1.14 37.49 36.88
CA GLN A 564 -0.76 36.25 37.56
C GLN A 564 -1.02 35.01 36.67
N ILE A 565 -2.20 34.97 36.03
CA ILE A 565 -2.55 33.87 35.11
C ILE A 565 -1.63 33.87 33.90
N VAL A 566 -1.34 35.04 33.31
CA VAL A 566 -0.46 35.17 32.15
C VAL A 566 0.96 34.75 32.49
N HIS A 567 1.50 35.18 33.64
CA HIS A 567 2.84 34.82 34.10
C HIS A 567 2.99 33.30 34.19
N MET A 568 2.04 32.65 34.85
CA MET A 568 2.01 31.19 34.97
C MET A 568 1.91 30.48 33.62
N LEU A 569 1.02 30.92 32.73
CA LEU A 569 0.79 30.21 31.46
C LEU A 569 1.87 30.47 30.40
N ARG A 570 2.61 31.58 30.50
CA ARG A 570 3.65 32.00 29.53
C ARG A 570 4.86 31.06 29.50
N GLU A 571 5.12 30.34 30.59
CA GLU A 571 6.21 29.36 30.67
C GLU A 571 5.96 28.11 29.80
N TYR A 572 4.70 27.87 29.43
CA TYR A 572 4.30 26.65 28.73
C TYR A 572 4.13 26.88 27.22
N LYS A 573 4.68 25.96 26.43
CA LYS A 573 4.49 25.94 24.97
C LYS A 573 3.04 25.58 24.63
N LEU A 574 2.58 26.03 23.45
CA LEU A 574 1.22 25.76 22.95
C LEU A 574 0.80 24.27 23.01
N PRO A 575 1.62 23.28 22.59
CA PRO A 575 1.25 21.86 22.70
C PRO A 575 0.91 21.42 24.13
N THR A 576 1.66 21.93 25.10
CA THR A 576 1.47 21.62 26.52
C THR A 576 0.16 22.22 27.05
N LEU A 577 -0.08 23.50 26.77
CA LEU A 577 -1.31 24.18 27.17
C LEU A 577 -2.57 23.55 26.55
N VAL A 578 -2.47 23.10 25.30
CA VAL A 578 -3.56 22.39 24.61
C VAL A 578 -3.83 21.05 25.30
N LEU A 579 -2.79 20.26 25.59
CA LEU A 579 -2.96 18.95 26.23
C LEU A 579 -3.55 19.07 27.64
N ILE A 580 -3.01 19.99 28.46
CA ILE A 580 -3.54 20.29 29.80
C ILE A 580 -4.99 20.76 29.70
N GLY A 581 -5.29 21.74 28.84
CA GLY A 581 -6.64 22.29 28.71
C GLY A 581 -7.70 21.27 28.30
N VAL A 582 -7.34 20.26 27.50
CA VAL A 582 -8.24 19.17 27.10
C VAL A 582 -8.58 18.26 28.27
N TYR A 583 -7.61 17.96 29.14
CA TYR A 583 -7.79 17.09 30.30
C TYR A 583 -8.25 17.83 31.57
N SER A 584 -8.15 19.15 31.64
CA SER A 584 -8.58 19.94 32.80
C SER A 584 -10.08 20.28 32.79
N PRO A 585 -10.68 20.57 33.96
CA PRO A 585 -12.09 20.99 34.08
C PRO A 585 -12.42 22.26 33.30
N ARG A 586 -13.73 22.52 33.09
CA ARG A 586 -14.21 23.65 32.29
C ARG A 586 -13.71 25.01 32.78
N ALA A 587 -13.53 25.20 34.10
CA ALA A 587 -13.04 26.45 34.68
C ALA A 587 -11.60 26.76 34.23
N ILE A 588 -10.69 25.80 34.45
CA ILE A 588 -9.28 25.90 34.04
C ILE A 588 -9.17 26.04 32.52
N ARG A 589 -9.91 25.22 31.78
CA ARG A 589 -9.94 25.24 30.32
C ARG A 589 -10.35 26.61 29.75
N ARG A 590 -11.30 27.30 30.38
CA ARG A 590 -11.72 28.66 29.98
C ARG A 590 -10.59 29.67 30.17
N LYS A 591 -9.86 29.62 31.28
CA LYS A 591 -8.71 30.50 31.54
C LYS A 591 -7.60 30.29 30.50
N ILE A 592 -7.25 29.03 30.21
CA ILE A 592 -6.27 28.70 29.17
C ILE A 592 -6.75 29.19 27.79
N TRP A 593 -8.03 28.99 27.46
CA TRP A 593 -8.60 29.48 26.21
C TRP A 593 -8.49 31.00 26.09
N GLN A 594 -8.85 31.74 27.13
CA GLN A 594 -8.79 33.21 27.17
C GLN A 594 -7.35 33.73 27.08
N TYR A 595 -6.40 33.05 27.71
CA TYR A 595 -4.98 33.31 27.54
C TYR A 595 -4.54 33.19 26.08
N LEU A 596 -4.87 32.06 25.44
CA LEU A 596 -4.47 31.77 24.06
C LEU A 596 -5.16 32.68 23.03
N THR A 597 -6.39 33.14 23.28
CA THR A 597 -7.10 34.05 22.36
C THR A 597 -6.76 35.52 22.55
N THR A 598 -6.63 35.95 23.81
CA THR A 598 -6.69 37.38 24.16
C THR A 598 -5.44 37.81 24.91
N TRP A 599 -5.21 37.29 26.12
CA TRP A 599 -4.20 37.85 27.02
C TRP A 599 -2.76 37.72 26.50
N ARG A 600 -2.42 36.64 25.78
CA ARG A 600 -1.09 36.47 25.17
C ARG A 600 -0.72 37.56 24.17
N ASN A 601 -1.72 38.21 23.55
CA ASN A 601 -1.52 39.21 22.50
C ASN A 601 -1.60 40.65 23.02
N VAL A 602 -1.89 40.85 24.30
CA VAL A 602 -1.90 42.17 24.93
C VAL A 602 -0.48 42.70 24.98
N LYS A 603 -0.32 43.98 24.64
CA LYS A 603 0.94 44.73 24.73
C LYS A 603 0.72 45.92 25.65
N ALA A 604 1.75 46.31 26.37
CA ALA A 604 1.74 47.58 27.09
C ALA A 604 1.54 48.75 26.11
N PRO A 605 0.82 49.83 26.50
CA PRO A 605 0.63 51.02 25.67
C PRO A 605 1.92 51.79 25.33
N LEU A 606 2.98 51.59 26.11
CA LEU A 606 4.31 52.16 25.92
C LEU A 606 5.32 51.06 25.63
N ASP A 607 6.23 51.32 24.70
CA ASP A 607 7.35 50.44 24.39
C ASP A 607 8.71 51.01 24.88
N GLY A 608 9.79 50.27 24.64
CA GLY A 608 11.13 50.70 25.05
C GLY A 608 11.61 51.99 24.38
N ASN A 609 11.12 52.33 23.18
CA ASN A 609 11.45 53.60 22.53
C ASN A 609 10.72 54.76 23.20
N ASP A 610 9.48 54.55 23.65
CA ASP A 610 8.73 55.54 24.40
C ASP A 610 9.36 55.81 25.77
N LEU A 611 9.84 54.78 26.48
CA LEU A 611 10.61 54.94 27.71
C LEU A 611 11.88 55.78 27.48
N ARG A 612 12.59 55.57 26.37
CA ARG A 612 13.77 56.38 26.02
C ARG A 612 13.42 57.84 25.78
N LYS A 613 12.30 58.12 25.10
CA LYS A 613 11.81 59.50 24.88
C LYS A 613 11.40 60.18 26.19
N LEU A 614 10.93 59.41 27.17
CA LEU A 614 10.55 59.87 28.51
C LEU A 614 11.75 60.08 29.46
N GLY A 615 12.99 59.84 29.00
CA GLY A 615 14.21 60.14 29.76
C GLY A 615 14.79 58.99 30.58
N TYR A 616 14.25 57.77 30.46
CA TYR A 616 14.82 56.59 31.11
C TYR A 616 16.12 56.14 30.41
N LYS A 617 17.12 55.67 31.18
CA LYS A 617 18.40 55.19 30.65
C LYS A 617 18.32 53.69 30.30
N PRO A 618 18.69 53.25 29.08
CA PRO A 618 18.63 51.84 28.72
C PRO A 618 19.45 50.94 29.67
N GLY A 619 18.85 49.89 30.23
CA GLY A 619 19.49 49.00 31.21
C GLY A 619 18.59 47.85 31.68
N ALA A 620 19.05 47.07 32.67
CA ALA A 620 18.30 45.91 33.19
C ALA A 620 16.89 46.29 33.72
N HIS A 621 16.75 47.49 34.31
CA HIS A 621 15.48 48.01 34.83
C HIS A 621 14.42 48.24 33.73
N TYR A 622 14.79 48.30 32.44
CA TYR A 622 13.79 48.44 31.36
C TYR A 622 12.85 47.25 31.32
N ARG A 623 13.39 46.06 31.57
CA ARG A 623 12.59 44.84 31.57
C ARG A 623 11.57 44.86 32.70
N GLU A 624 12.00 45.26 33.90
CA GLU A 624 11.12 45.40 35.07
C GLU A 624 10.00 46.42 34.81
N ILE A 625 10.32 47.59 34.25
CA ILE A 625 9.33 48.62 33.92
C ILE A 625 8.34 48.13 32.85
N LEU A 626 8.83 47.49 31.78
CA LEU A 626 7.97 46.99 30.70
C LEU A 626 7.10 45.81 31.15
N ASP A 627 7.61 44.93 32.00
CA ASP A 627 6.84 43.83 32.59
C ASP A 627 5.76 44.41 33.54
N ALA A 628 6.08 45.39 34.41
CA ALA A 628 5.11 46.06 35.28
C ALA A 628 4.00 46.80 34.50
N LEU A 629 4.36 47.51 33.42
CA LEU A 629 3.39 48.14 32.53
C LEU A 629 2.49 47.12 31.86
N LEU A 630 3.03 45.98 31.41
CA LEU A 630 2.26 44.90 30.81
C LEU A 630 1.30 44.27 31.83
N GLU A 631 1.76 44.01 33.06
CA GLU A 631 0.92 43.49 34.15
C GLU A 631 -0.24 44.42 34.48
N ALA A 632 0.03 45.71 34.67
CA ALA A 632 -0.99 46.72 34.93
C ALA A 632 -1.97 46.88 33.75
N THR A 633 -1.51 46.67 32.52
CA THR A 633 -2.37 46.63 31.32
C THR A 633 -3.27 45.38 31.31
N LEU A 634 -2.71 44.21 31.64
CA LEU A 634 -3.46 42.94 31.72
C LEU A 634 -4.54 42.98 32.81
N ASP A 635 -4.25 43.66 33.91
CA ASP A 635 -5.15 43.83 35.05
C ASP A 635 -6.12 45.01 34.89
N ARG A 636 -6.11 45.68 33.73
CA ARG A 636 -6.98 46.80 33.35
C ARG A 636 -6.82 48.05 34.23
N VAL A 637 -5.68 48.18 34.90
CA VAL A 637 -5.28 49.39 35.63
C VAL A 637 -4.84 50.48 34.64
N ILE A 638 -4.25 50.08 33.51
CA ILE A 638 -3.80 50.97 32.45
C ILE A 638 -4.55 50.61 31.16
N GLN A 639 -5.19 51.61 30.52
CA GLN A 639 -5.91 51.39 29.26
C GLN A 639 -5.28 52.13 28.08
N ASP A 640 -4.62 53.26 28.34
CA ASP A 640 -4.02 54.10 27.30
C ASP A 640 -2.60 54.59 27.67
N GLN A 641 -2.03 55.42 26.78
CA GLN A 641 -0.70 55.99 26.99
C GLN A 641 -0.65 57.05 28.10
N ALA A 642 -1.76 57.70 28.42
CA ALA A 642 -1.82 58.69 29.49
C ALA A 642 -1.78 58.00 30.86
N ASP A 643 -2.58 56.95 31.03
CA ASP A 643 -2.55 56.07 32.20
C ASP A 643 -1.16 55.46 32.40
N ALA A 644 -0.52 55.02 31.32
CA ALA A 644 0.80 54.41 31.38
C ALA A 644 1.87 55.40 31.85
N LYS A 645 1.81 56.67 31.41
CA LYS A 645 2.72 57.73 31.87
C LYS A 645 2.48 58.10 33.33
N ALA A 646 1.22 58.16 33.76
CA ALA A 646 0.86 58.41 35.16
C ALA A 646 1.36 57.29 36.07
N PHE A 647 1.20 56.03 35.66
CA PHE A 647 1.72 54.86 36.37
C PHE A 647 3.24 54.91 36.52
N LEU A 648 3.96 55.25 35.46
CA LEU A 648 5.43 55.40 35.50
C LEU A 648 5.87 56.52 36.44
N ALA A 649 5.19 57.67 36.44
CA ALA A 649 5.54 58.79 37.31
C ALA A 649 5.40 58.46 38.81
N ILE A 650 4.47 57.57 39.16
CA ILE A 650 4.21 57.16 40.54
C ILE A 650 5.15 56.03 40.98
N HIS A 651 5.34 55.01 40.15
CA HIS A 651 6.03 53.77 40.56
C HIS A 651 7.50 53.71 40.13
N TYR A 652 7.91 54.48 39.13
CA TYR A 652 9.26 54.47 38.58
C TYR A 652 9.73 55.89 38.23
N PRO A 653 9.80 56.85 39.17
CA PRO A 653 10.20 58.21 38.85
C PRO A 653 11.59 58.23 38.18
N PRO A 654 11.80 59.00 37.10
CA PRO A 654 13.09 59.08 36.44
C PRO A 654 14.12 59.62 37.43
N LEU A 655 15.26 58.92 37.56
CA LEU A 655 16.40 59.37 38.35
C LEU A 655 16.75 60.80 37.94
N GLU A 656 16.70 61.73 38.89
CA GLU A 656 17.10 63.12 38.67
C GLU A 656 18.50 63.14 38.03
N LYS A 657 18.67 63.97 37.01
CA LYS A 657 19.95 64.19 36.36
C LYS A 657 20.90 64.82 37.39
N GLU A 658 21.79 64.02 37.98
CA GLU A 658 23.09 64.53 38.42
C GLU A 658 23.95 64.93 37.22
#